data_AF-A0AA49JII3-F1
#
_entry.id   AF-A0AA49JII3-F1
#
_cell.length_a   1.000
_cell.length_b   1.000
_cell.length_c   1.000
_cell.angle_alpha   90.00
_cell.angle_beta   90.00
_cell.angle_gamma   90.00
#
_symmetry.space_group_name_H-M   'P 1'
#
loop_
_entity.id
_entity.type
_entity.pdbx_description
1 polymer ?
#
loop_
_entity_poly.entity_id
_entity_poly.type
_entity_poly.pdbx_seq_one_letter_code
_entity_poly.pdbx_strand_id
1 'polypeptide(L)'
;MIKFTPFILLQISMLSLQPAFAQESDYQTLQSAGNIPSDFIEKSSERYYKDLETKVSKDEKRFTRKSKESFYLRSNFDTYRFLTSGKVVFNDKVSKYLGEILDELLKDDPALRKKIRVYTVKSPEVNAYTTESGIIFVNLGLLARLTSEAQLAFVLAHEVIHFQEKHVINGYVKSQEIAAARGDYRHLSFDDKIFTKSKFDKGQELKADELGMKIFLKSRYNRQAGHQVFDVLKYADYPMKGRVFTKAYFESEEFKFPDHYYLENVKDVLPDEESDDSKSSHPNIATRKDALATILDKQETSSFEEQDYIISEQLFEESRKIARFELSRSYLLSSEIMNAFLHAYAMEEHYPESGYLHKNVLKALYNMARFGYESDPDEERGERQRFAYFLKDFDRLEFYTLAIRSLYLYHQQQPEDEEVDFMLLDLMYEAVAYDEDFDKYFSRSGATAQKLFEDKERHYLQKAFIGIEGEEDFFSYLDATCNKARKYYAEKKERKKPWEAPSVEKTLVINPMYLKIDTRKKEKLQYEDAEAVVSQIDYKIGRATDKLNMEAPMLNTLSFETNEVAKFNMHSVTQEWLVEKLRHDTPTSVSPIHNEIKAISEEYGTQYFTWMGGISVTQSNTLGLFDLYGLVFPAIYLPSAPLWLYKSFKPKKNSFYFSFTFDVRNEGIIEGSMRRIKMRDSESLLQSNIYNTFFELKY
;
A
#
# COMPACT_ATOMS: atom_id res chain seq x y z
N MET A 1 -24.05 65.99 -21.47
CA MET A 1 -22.94 66.09 -20.50
C MET A 1 -22.90 64.77 -19.72
N ILE A 2 -21.85 63.94 -19.91
CA ILE A 2 -20.82 63.69 -18.87
C ILE A 2 -21.43 62.83 -17.73
N LYS A 3 -21.05 61.59 -17.42
CA LYS A 3 -19.88 60.76 -17.73
C LYS A 3 -20.26 59.30 -17.42
N PHE A 4 -19.80 58.39 -18.27
CA PHE A 4 -19.55 56.99 -17.90
C PHE A 4 -18.54 56.94 -16.74
N THR A 5 -18.77 56.07 -15.75
CA THR A 5 -17.74 55.62 -14.79
C THR A 5 -18.06 54.18 -14.39
N PRO A 6 -17.05 53.31 -14.24
CA PRO A 6 -17.13 51.89 -14.54
C PRO A 6 -17.48 51.04 -13.32
N PHE A 7 -18.11 49.90 -13.59
CA PHE A 7 -18.15 48.73 -12.71
C PHE A 7 -16.70 48.34 -12.39
N ILE A 8 -16.29 48.53 -11.15
CA ILE A 8 -15.07 47.93 -10.60
C ILE A 8 -15.36 46.43 -10.51
N LEU A 9 -14.78 45.68 -11.45
CA LEU A 9 -14.50 44.27 -11.32
C LEU A 9 -13.60 44.10 -10.10
N LEU A 10 -14.20 43.76 -8.96
CA LEU A 10 -13.46 43.19 -7.85
C LEU A 10 -13.06 41.78 -8.30
N GLN A 11 -11.88 41.66 -8.93
CA GLN A 11 -11.17 40.41 -9.01
C GLN A 11 -10.91 39.96 -7.57
N ILE A 12 -11.81 39.14 -7.04
CA ILE A 12 -11.48 38.24 -5.94
C ILE A 12 -10.45 37.30 -6.55
N SER A 13 -9.19 37.62 -6.34
CA SER A 13 -8.11 36.65 -6.42
C SER A 13 -8.58 35.42 -5.65
N MET A 14 -8.80 34.32 -6.38
CA MET A 14 -8.74 32.98 -5.82
C MET A 14 -7.32 32.80 -5.26
N LEU A 15 -7.06 33.37 -4.08
CA LEU A 15 -6.18 32.74 -3.14
C LEU A 15 -6.87 31.43 -2.82
N SER A 16 -6.34 30.36 -3.40
CA SER A 16 -6.50 29.02 -2.88
C SER A 16 -6.41 29.11 -1.37
N LEU A 17 -7.54 28.92 -0.69
CA LEU A 17 -7.56 28.53 0.71
C LEU A 17 -6.80 27.20 0.74
N GLN A 18 -5.48 27.29 0.92
CA GLN A 18 -4.75 26.16 1.45
C GLN A 18 -5.39 25.89 2.81
N PRO A 19 -5.78 24.64 3.11
CA PRO A 19 -6.24 24.32 4.43
C PRO A 19 -5.13 24.71 5.42
N ALA A 20 -5.52 25.35 6.51
CA ALA A 20 -4.62 25.78 7.57
C ALA A 20 -4.06 24.54 8.30
N PHE A 21 -3.11 23.85 7.67
CA PHE A 21 -2.32 22.78 8.25
C PHE A 21 -0.86 23.17 8.16
N ALA A 22 -0.40 23.89 9.18
CA ALA A 22 0.99 24.25 9.36
C ALA A 22 1.36 24.06 10.82
N GLN A 23 1.41 22.80 11.26
CA GLN A 23 2.66 22.36 11.88
C GLN A 23 3.45 21.86 10.67
N GLU A 24 4.23 22.75 10.05
CA GLU A 24 4.91 22.50 8.77
C GLU A 24 5.86 21.31 8.93
N SER A 25 5.38 20.11 8.61
CA SER A 25 6.28 19.05 8.18
C SER A 25 7.03 19.60 6.97
N ASP A 26 8.36 19.49 6.98
CA ASP A 26 9.25 19.96 5.91
C ASP A 26 9.02 19.24 4.56
N TYR A 27 8.11 18.27 4.54
CA TYR A 27 7.65 17.54 3.37
C TYR A 27 6.16 17.24 3.43
N GLN A 28 5.46 17.50 2.33
CA GLN A 28 4.07 17.09 2.12
C GLN A 28 4.03 15.89 1.16
N THR A 29 3.25 14.87 1.53
CA THR A 29 3.09 13.68 0.69
C THR A 29 2.55 14.02 -0.70
N LEU A 30 3.00 13.29 -1.72
CA LEU A 30 2.58 13.40 -3.10
C LEU A 30 1.06 13.21 -3.21
N GLN A 31 0.37 14.17 -3.84
CA GLN A 31 -1.08 14.16 -3.98
C GLN A 31 -1.48 14.28 -5.45
N SER A 32 -2.68 13.77 -5.77
CA SER A 32 -3.27 13.97 -7.08
C SER A 32 -3.70 15.42 -7.25
N ALA A 33 -3.66 15.91 -8.49
CA ALA A 33 -3.99 17.30 -8.81
C ALA A 33 -4.93 17.43 -10.02
N GLY A 34 -5.48 18.62 -10.23
CA GLY A 34 -6.35 18.91 -11.37
C GLY A 34 -7.62 18.04 -11.41
N ASN A 35 -8.15 17.81 -12.60
CA ASN A 35 -9.35 16.99 -12.76
C ASN A 35 -9.03 15.50 -12.67
N ILE A 36 -9.91 14.74 -12.02
CA ILE A 36 -9.85 13.28 -11.95
C ILE A 36 -9.96 12.72 -13.38
N PRO A 37 -8.97 11.95 -13.87
CA PRO A 37 -9.02 11.34 -15.19
C PRO A 37 -10.19 10.37 -15.31
N SER A 38 -10.72 10.20 -16.53
CA SER A 38 -11.79 9.22 -16.81
C SER A 38 -11.44 7.82 -16.31
N ASP A 39 -10.15 7.46 -16.33
CA ASP A 39 -9.57 6.22 -15.82
C ASP A 39 -10.06 5.84 -14.41
N PHE A 40 -10.31 6.84 -13.54
CA PHE A 40 -10.68 6.63 -12.14
C PHE A 40 -12.19 6.71 -11.87
N ILE A 41 -13.00 7.21 -12.81
CA ILE A 41 -14.44 7.46 -12.60
C ILE A 41 -15.36 6.62 -13.49
N GLU A 42 -14.90 6.22 -14.68
CA GLU A 42 -15.71 5.37 -15.56
C GLU A 42 -15.88 3.97 -14.95
N LYS A 43 -17.08 3.41 -15.05
CA LYS A 43 -17.38 2.09 -14.50
C LYS A 43 -16.58 1.00 -15.21
N SER A 44 -16.11 0.03 -14.43
CA SER A 44 -15.34 -1.10 -14.96
C SER A 44 -16.19 -1.95 -15.91
N SER A 45 -17.48 -2.11 -15.61
CA SER A 45 -18.43 -2.81 -16.48
C SER A 45 -18.60 -2.12 -17.84
N GLU A 46 -18.73 -0.80 -17.88
CA GLU A 46 -18.90 -0.03 -19.12
C GLU A 46 -17.68 -0.19 -20.04
N ARG A 47 -16.47 -0.08 -19.48
CA ARG A 47 -15.22 -0.36 -20.20
C ARG A 47 -15.14 -1.78 -20.74
N TYR A 48 -15.50 -2.75 -19.90
CA TYR A 48 -15.49 -4.15 -20.29
C TYR A 48 -16.37 -4.40 -21.52
N TYR A 49 -17.60 -3.88 -21.55
CA TYR A 49 -18.48 -4.04 -22.70
C TYR A 49 -17.94 -3.36 -23.97
N LYS A 50 -17.37 -2.15 -23.84
CA LYS A 50 -16.71 -1.45 -24.96
C LYS A 50 -15.52 -2.24 -25.52
N ASP A 51 -14.72 -2.86 -24.64
CA ASP A 51 -13.60 -3.72 -25.05
C ASP A 51 -14.08 -4.99 -25.77
N LEU A 52 -15.18 -5.61 -25.32
CA LEU A 52 -15.76 -6.74 -26.03
C LEU A 52 -16.21 -6.37 -27.44
N GLU A 53 -16.84 -5.21 -27.62
CA GLU A 53 -17.32 -4.75 -28.91
C GLU A 53 -16.19 -4.42 -29.88
N THR A 54 -15.10 -3.83 -29.37
CA THR A 54 -14.04 -3.26 -30.22
C THR A 54 -12.80 -4.15 -30.35
N LYS A 55 -12.53 -5.03 -29.37
CA LYS A 55 -11.27 -5.81 -29.29
C LYS A 55 -11.47 -7.33 -29.36
N VAL A 56 -12.70 -7.83 -29.29
CA VAL A 56 -13.00 -9.27 -29.35
C VAL A 56 -13.83 -9.60 -30.59
N SER A 57 -13.21 -10.25 -31.58
CA SER A 57 -13.91 -10.64 -32.81
C SER A 57 -14.77 -11.90 -32.61
N LYS A 58 -15.96 -11.91 -33.23
CA LYS A 58 -16.88 -13.06 -33.21
C LYS A 58 -16.33 -14.28 -33.97
N ASP A 59 -15.43 -14.05 -34.93
CA ASP A 59 -14.84 -15.07 -35.80
C ASP A 59 -13.67 -15.82 -35.14
N GLU A 60 -13.20 -15.35 -33.98
CA GLU A 60 -12.16 -16.04 -33.22
C GLU A 60 -12.62 -17.41 -32.73
N LYS A 61 -11.67 -18.35 -32.62
CA LYS A 61 -11.91 -19.66 -32.01
C LYS A 61 -12.55 -19.47 -30.64
N ARG A 62 -13.63 -20.22 -30.36
CA ARG A 62 -14.43 -20.10 -29.12
C ARG A 62 -13.58 -20.05 -27.84
N PHE A 63 -12.49 -20.83 -27.78
CA PHE A 63 -11.59 -20.83 -26.62
C PHE A 63 -10.86 -19.49 -26.47
N THR A 64 -10.18 -19.03 -27.52
CA THR A 64 -9.49 -17.74 -27.57
C THR A 64 -10.44 -16.60 -27.23
N ARG A 65 -11.61 -16.57 -27.87
CA ARG A 65 -12.65 -15.57 -27.59
C ARG A 65 -13.05 -15.55 -26.12
N LYS A 66 -13.34 -16.71 -25.54
CA LYS A 66 -13.69 -16.83 -24.11
C LYS A 66 -12.54 -16.48 -23.16
N SER A 67 -11.29 -16.74 -23.56
CA SER A 67 -10.13 -16.31 -22.79
C SER A 67 -9.97 -14.79 -22.82
N LYS A 68 -10.18 -14.14 -23.97
CA LYS A 68 -10.18 -12.68 -24.07
C LYS A 68 -11.34 -12.04 -23.30
N GLU A 69 -12.55 -12.60 -23.38
CA GLU A 69 -13.70 -12.14 -22.56
C GLU A 69 -13.36 -12.19 -21.06
N SER A 70 -12.83 -13.33 -20.59
CA SER A 70 -12.37 -13.47 -19.19
C SER A 70 -11.24 -12.48 -18.84
N PHE A 71 -10.30 -12.25 -19.76
CA PHE A 71 -9.19 -11.33 -19.56
C PHE A 71 -9.69 -9.89 -19.40
N TYR A 72 -10.47 -9.38 -20.35
CA TYR A 72 -10.97 -8.00 -20.29
C TYR A 72 -11.89 -7.78 -19.08
N LEU A 73 -12.66 -8.79 -18.68
CA LEU A 73 -13.45 -8.71 -17.44
C LEU A 73 -12.53 -8.51 -16.24
N ARG A 74 -11.53 -9.37 -16.03
CA ARG A 74 -10.64 -9.25 -14.86
C ARG A 74 -9.79 -7.99 -14.93
N SER A 75 -9.17 -7.74 -16.08
CA SER A 75 -8.25 -6.62 -16.29
C SER A 75 -8.92 -5.27 -16.04
N ASN A 76 -10.15 -5.04 -16.53
CA ASN A 76 -10.85 -3.76 -16.29
C ASN A 76 -11.14 -3.55 -14.80
N PHE A 77 -11.65 -4.56 -14.11
CA PHE A 77 -11.99 -4.44 -12.69
C PHE A 77 -10.75 -4.39 -11.78
N ASP A 78 -9.71 -5.17 -12.07
CA ASP A 78 -8.47 -5.17 -11.29
C ASP A 78 -7.72 -3.85 -11.49
N THR A 79 -7.70 -3.31 -12.72
CA THR A 79 -7.12 -1.98 -13.02
C THR A 79 -7.87 -0.88 -12.29
N TYR A 80 -9.22 -0.86 -12.35
CA TYR A 80 -10.01 0.13 -11.61
C TYR A 80 -9.74 0.07 -10.11
N ARG A 81 -9.78 -1.13 -9.51
CA ARG A 81 -9.48 -1.31 -8.08
C ARG A 81 -8.09 -0.82 -7.70
N PHE A 82 -7.10 -0.99 -8.60
CA PHE A 82 -5.75 -0.51 -8.36
C PHE A 82 -5.66 1.02 -8.46
N LEU A 83 -6.27 1.62 -9.50
CA LEU A 83 -6.39 3.07 -9.65
C LEU A 83 -7.04 3.72 -8.41
N THR A 84 -8.09 3.10 -7.88
CA THR A 84 -8.82 3.59 -6.70
C THR A 84 -8.27 3.05 -5.38
N SER A 85 -7.10 2.42 -5.36
CA SER A 85 -6.52 1.81 -4.15
C SER A 85 -5.98 2.83 -3.13
N GLY A 86 -5.88 4.10 -3.52
CA GLY A 86 -5.23 5.16 -2.77
C GLY A 86 -3.73 5.33 -3.07
N LYS A 87 -3.09 4.33 -3.70
CA LYS A 87 -1.66 4.36 -4.02
C LYS A 87 -1.32 5.06 -5.33
N VAL A 88 -2.27 5.15 -6.26
CA VAL A 88 -2.05 5.75 -7.58
C VAL A 88 -2.38 7.23 -7.51
N VAL A 89 -1.44 8.06 -7.96
CA VAL A 89 -1.64 9.50 -8.09
C VAL A 89 -1.65 9.92 -9.55
N PHE A 90 -2.38 10.99 -9.84
CA PHE A 90 -2.52 11.53 -11.20
C PHE A 90 -2.31 13.03 -11.25
N ASN A 91 -1.83 13.52 -12.40
CA ASN A 91 -1.49 14.93 -12.66
C ASN A 91 -0.55 15.56 -11.62
N ASP A 92 0.09 14.75 -10.79
CA ASP A 92 1.12 15.15 -9.84
C ASP A 92 2.40 15.53 -10.61
N LYS A 93 3.38 16.08 -9.89
CA LYS A 93 4.63 16.55 -10.50
C LYS A 93 5.38 15.43 -11.21
N VAL A 94 5.40 14.22 -10.65
CA VAL A 94 6.11 13.07 -11.20
C VAL A 94 5.38 12.54 -12.42
N SER A 95 4.06 12.31 -12.35
CA SER A 95 3.30 11.83 -13.53
C SER A 95 3.39 12.79 -14.72
N LYS A 96 3.40 14.11 -14.49
CA LYS A 96 3.58 15.11 -15.56
C LYS A 96 4.95 15.00 -16.21
N TYR A 97 6.00 14.94 -15.40
CA TYR A 97 7.37 14.77 -15.88
C TYR A 97 7.55 13.48 -16.69
N LEU A 98 7.01 12.35 -16.21
CA LEU A 98 6.98 11.09 -16.97
C LEU A 98 6.24 11.24 -18.31
N GLY A 99 5.17 12.04 -18.34
CA GLY A 99 4.44 12.37 -19.56
C GLY A 99 5.28 13.13 -20.59
N GLU A 100 6.13 14.06 -20.15
CA GLU A 100 7.05 14.83 -21.01
C GLU A 100 8.14 13.93 -21.62
N ILE A 101 8.68 12.96 -20.85
CA ILE A 101 9.61 11.96 -21.40
C ILE A 101 8.92 11.11 -22.48
N LEU A 102 7.68 10.68 -22.25
CA LEU A 102 6.90 9.94 -23.25
C LEU A 102 6.60 10.78 -24.49
N ASP A 103 6.39 12.09 -24.35
CA ASP A 103 6.22 13.00 -25.48
C ASP A 103 7.47 13.08 -26.35
N GLU A 104 8.67 13.13 -25.74
CA GLU A 104 9.93 13.08 -26.47
C GLU A 104 10.16 11.72 -27.15
N LEU A 105 9.96 10.62 -26.43
CA LEU A 105 10.17 9.26 -26.98
C LEU A 105 9.23 8.94 -28.15
N LEU A 106 8.01 9.48 -28.13
CA LEU A 106 6.96 9.17 -29.12
C LEU A 106 6.61 10.35 -30.03
N LYS A 107 7.51 11.35 -30.14
CA LYS A 107 7.33 12.51 -31.02
C LYS A 107 7.03 12.15 -32.48
N ASP A 108 7.59 11.03 -32.95
CA ASP A 108 7.39 10.51 -34.30
C ASP A 108 6.14 9.62 -34.46
N ASP A 109 5.46 9.26 -33.36
CA ASP A 109 4.16 8.55 -33.37
C ASP A 109 3.14 9.18 -32.40
N PRO A 110 2.56 10.34 -32.76
CA PRO A 110 1.55 11.00 -31.94
C PRO A 110 0.26 10.17 -31.76
N ALA A 111 0.00 9.21 -32.66
CA ALA A 111 -1.18 8.35 -32.58
C ALA A 111 -1.04 7.29 -31.49
N LEU A 112 0.16 6.72 -31.34
CA LEU A 112 0.51 5.86 -30.22
C LEU A 112 0.56 6.65 -28.92
N ARG A 113 1.20 7.83 -28.90
CA ARG A 113 1.32 8.66 -27.70
C ARG A 113 -0.04 8.99 -27.05
N LYS A 114 -1.06 9.31 -27.85
CA LYS A 114 -2.44 9.56 -27.38
C LYS A 114 -3.09 8.33 -26.73
N LYS A 115 -2.62 7.14 -27.06
CA LYS A 115 -3.04 5.87 -26.47
C LYS A 115 -2.17 5.45 -25.29
N ILE A 116 -1.37 6.34 -24.72
CA ILE A 116 -0.60 6.04 -23.52
C ILE A 116 -0.88 7.07 -22.44
N ARG A 117 -1.16 6.60 -21.23
CA ARG A 117 -1.24 7.39 -19.99
C ARG A 117 -0.19 6.86 -19.04
N VAL A 118 0.32 7.72 -18.18
CA VAL A 118 1.30 7.35 -17.17
C VAL A 118 0.85 7.87 -15.81
N TYR A 119 0.94 7.01 -14.80
CA TYR A 119 0.60 7.34 -13.42
C TYR A 119 1.70 6.88 -12.47
N THR A 120 1.98 7.72 -11.49
CA THR A 120 2.91 7.40 -10.40
C THR A 120 2.19 6.56 -9.34
N VAL A 121 2.91 5.57 -8.81
CA VAL A 121 2.42 4.68 -7.75
C VAL A 121 3.29 4.83 -6.51
N LYS A 122 2.65 5.13 -5.38
CA LYS A 122 3.23 5.11 -4.03
C LYS A 122 3.53 3.67 -3.61
N SER A 123 4.66 3.15 -4.07
CA SER A 123 5.12 1.79 -3.81
C SER A 123 6.64 1.76 -3.72
N PRO A 124 7.21 1.04 -2.74
CA PRO A 124 8.65 0.89 -2.60
C PRO A 124 9.27 -0.10 -3.59
N GLU A 125 8.44 -0.92 -4.23
CA GLU A 125 8.84 -1.88 -5.25
C GLU A 125 9.52 -1.20 -6.44
N VAL A 126 10.69 -1.68 -6.84
CA VAL A 126 11.43 -1.21 -8.02
C VAL A 126 10.78 -1.81 -9.27
N ASN A 127 9.72 -1.16 -9.75
CA ASN A 127 8.95 -1.68 -10.87
C ASN A 127 8.29 -0.58 -11.71
N ALA A 128 8.07 -0.88 -12.98
CA ALA A 128 7.13 -0.21 -13.86
C ALA A 128 6.40 -1.27 -14.67
N TYR A 129 5.13 -1.04 -14.98
CA TYR A 129 4.38 -2.01 -15.76
C TYR A 129 3.22 -1.36 -16.51
N THR A 130 2.82 -2.00 -17.61
CA THR A 130 1.80 -1.49 -18.50
C THR A 130 0.56 -2.37 -18.54
N THR A 131 -0.62 -1.75 -18.59
CA THR A 131 -1.90 -2.43 -18.78
C THR A 131 -2.27 -2.57 -20.26
N GLU A 132 -3.16 -3.51 -20.58
CA GLU A 132 -3.74 -3.64 -21.94
C GLU A 132 -4.50 -2.38 -22.38
N SER A 133 -4.91 -1.53 -21.45
CA SER A 133 -5.59 -0.26 -21.73
C SER A 133 -4.62 0.88 -22.09
N GLY A 134 -3.29 0.65 -22.04
CA GLY A 134 -2.27 1.65 -22.31
C GLY A 134 -2.03 2.61 -21.15
N ILE A 135 -2.23 2.14 -19.92
CA ILE A 135 -1.80 2.84 -18.70
C ILE A 135 -0.45 2.24 -18.28
N ILE A 136 0.56 3.08 -18.15
CA ILE A 136 1.87 2.76 -17.59
C ILE A 136 1.88 3.21 -16.12
N PHE A 137 2.15 2.28 -15.22
CA PHE A 137 2.36 2.57 -13.80
C PHE A 137 3.86 2.60 -13.52
N VAL A 138 4.32 3.66 -12.87
CA VAL A 138 5.73 3.81 -12.46
C VAL A 138 5.77 3.92 -10.94
N ASN A 139 6.40 2.95 -10.29
CA ASN A 139 6.55 2.98 -8.84
C ASN A 139 7.64 3.97 -8.43
N LEU A 140 7.42 4.64 -7.29
CA LEU A 140 8.43 5.51 -6.70
C LEU A 140 9.71 4.73 -6.32
N GLY A 141 9.60 3.44 -5.98
CA GLY A 141 10.75 2.56 -5.77
C GLY A 141 11.72 2.53 -6.95
N LEU A 142 11.19 2.48 -8.18
CA LEU A 142 12.03 2.55 -9.38
C LEU A 142 12.70 3.91 -9.50
N LEU A 143 11.92 4.98 -9.41
CA LEU A 143 12.41 6.34 -9.60
C LEU A 143 13.47 6.75 -8.56
N ALA A 144 13.34 6.27 -7.32
CA ALA A 144 14.31 6.53 -6.26
C ALA A 144 15.73 5.98 -6.59
N ARG A 145 15.79 4.91 -7.40
CA ARG A 145 17.02 4.15 -7.71
C ARG A 145 17.74 4.65 -8.94
N LEU A 146 17.00 5.01 -9.99
CA LEU A 146 17.57 5.46 -11.25
C LEU A 146 18.54 6.63 -11.03
N THR A 147 19.59 6.67 -11.85
CA THR A 147 20.67 7.66 -11.73
C THR A 147 20.68 8.67 -12.87
N SER A 148 19.81 8.52 -13.88
CA SER A 148 19.61 9.51 -14.94
C SER A 148 18.21 9.43 -15.57
N GLU A 149 17.79 10.54 -16.20
CA GLU A 149 16.57 10.60 -16.99
C GLU A 149 16.62 9.64 -18.20
N ALA A 150 17.78 9.46 -18.81
CA ALA A 150 17.99 8.50 -19.91
C ALA A 150 17.66 7.05 -19.50
N GLN A 151 18.00 6.61 -18.28
CA GLN A 151 17.62 5.27 -17.80
C GLN A 151 16.11 5.15 -17.64
N LEU A 152 15.47 6.18 -17.08
CA LEU A 152 14.01 6.25 -16.93
C LEU A 152 13.30 6.21 -18.29
N ALA A 153 13.82 6.96 -19.27
CA ALA A 153 13.30 6.97 -20.62
C ALA A 153 13.40 5.61 -21.30
N PHE A 154 14.49 4.85 -21.10
CA PHE A 154 14.58 3.48 -21.61
C PHE A 154 13.52 2.56 -20.98
N VAL A 155 13.30 2.63 -19.66
CA VAL A 155 12.24 1.85 -18.99
C VAL A 155 10.86 2.21 -19.56
N LEU A 156 10.56 3.49 -19.76
CA LEU A 156 9.31 3.92 -20.37
C LEU A 156 9.17 3.42 -21.82
N ALA A 157 10.25 3.44 -22.61
CA ALA A 157 10.24 2.89 -23.96
C ALA A 157 9.98 1.38 -23.98
N HIS A 158 10.56 0.64 -23.03
CA HIS A 158 10.30 -0.79 -22.83
C HIS A 158 8.81 -1.04 -22.53
N GLU A 159 8.23 -0.29 -21.61
CA GLU A 159 6.81 -0.36 -21.24
C GLU A 159 5.85 -0.03 -22.40
N VAL A 160 6.20 0.96 -23.22
CA VAL A 160 5.46 1.28 -24.46
C VAL A 160 5.35 0.05 -25.38
N ILE A 161 6.42 -0.76 -25.49
CA ILE A 161 6.39 -1.96 -26.33
C ILE A 161 5.48 -3.04 -25.77
N HIS A 162 5.42 -3.24 -24.45
CA HIS A 162 4.47 -4.18 -23.85
C HIS A 162 3.02 -3.86 -24.25
N PHE A 163 2.67 -2.58 -24.33
CA PHE A 163 1.38 -2.13 -24.85
C PHE A 163 1.25 -2.35 -26.37
N GLN A 164 2.21 -1.86 -27.15
CA GLN A 164 2.16 -1.91 -28.60
C GLN A 164 2.05 -3.34 -29.15
N GLU A 165 2.81 -4.27 -28.57
CA GLU A 165 2.86 -5.67 -28.95
C GLU A 165 1.81 -6.54 -28.23
N LYS A 166 0.95 -5.91 -27.42
CA LYS A 166 -0.14 -6.55 -26.68
C LYS A 166 0.35 -7.73 -25.83
N HIS A 167 1.51 -7.56 -25.19
CA HIS A 167 2.16 -8.64 -24.46
C HIS A 167 1.28 -9.17 -23.32
N VAL A 168 0.56 -8.28 -22.63
CA VAL A 168 -0.32 -8.60 -21.50
C VAL A 168 -1.43 -9.59 -21.90
N ILE A 169 -2.27 -9.25 -22.88
CA ILE A 169 -3.35 -10.14 -23.31
C ILE A 169 -2.82 -11.41 -24.00
N ASN A 170 -1.74 -11.30 -24.78
CA ASN A 170 -1.15 -12.45 -25.47
C ASN A 170 -0.57 -13.46 -24.46
N GLY A 171 0.14 -12.99 -23.43
CA GLY A 171 0.64 -13.81 -22.33
C GLY A 171 -0.47 -14.48 -21.54
N TYR A 172 -1.57 -13.76 -21.28
CA TYR A 172 -2.75 -14.35 -20.64
C TYR A 172 -3.37 -15.46 -21.49
N VAL A 173 -3.66 -15.19 -22.77
CA VAL A 173 -4.27 -16.19 -23.67
C VAL A 173 -3.38 -17.42 -23.79
N LYS A 174 -2.06 -17.22 -23.94
CA LYS A 174 -1.07 -18.30 -24.00
C LYS A 174 -1.06 -19.13 -22.73
N SER A 175 -1.05 -18.49 -21.57
CA SER A 175 -1.12 -19.16 -20.27
C SER A 175 -2.37 -20.04 -20.15
N GLN A 176 -3.52 -19.55 -20.64
CA GLN A 176 -4.76 -20.32 -20.64
C GLN A 176 -4.71 -21.52 -21.59
N GLU A 177 -4.08 -21.39 -22.77
CA GLU A 177 -3.88 -22.49 -23.71
C GLU A 177 -3.00 -23.61 -23.12
N ILE A 178 -1.90 -23.23 -22.46
CA ILE A 178 -0.96 -24.14 -21.79
C ILE A 178 -1.67 -24.87 -20.63
N ALA A 179 -2.34 -24.12 -19.75
CA ALA A 179 -3.05 -24.68 -18.60
C ALA A 179 -4.17 -25.65 -19.03
N ALA A 180 -4.92 -25.31 -20.08
CA ALA A 180 -5.97 -26.16 -20.62
C ALA A 180 -5.44 -27.31 -21.51
N ALA A 181 -4.12 -27.48 -21.62
CA ALA A 181 -3.47 -28.51 -22.43
C ALA A 181 -4.02 -28.58 -23.87
N ARG A 182 -4.20 -27.43 -24.53
CA ARG A 182 -4.73 -27.38 -25.91
C ARG A 182 -3.61 -27.44 -26.94
N GLY A 183 -3.92 -27.97 -28.13
CA GLY A 183 -2.97 -28.06 -29.23
C GLY A 183 -1.76 -28.91 -28.84
N ASP A 184 -0.57 -28.35 -29.03
CA ASP A 184 0.71 -29.03 -28.80
C ASP A 184 0.99 -29.27 -27.30
N TYR A 185 0.24 -28.65 -26.38
CA TYR A 185 0.44 -28.76 -24.93
C TYR A 185 -0.20 -29.99 -24.28
N ARG A 186 -0.91 -30.82 -25.06
CA ARG A 186 -1.64 -32.01 -24.56
C ARG A 186 -0.72 -33.04 -23.89
N HIS A 187 0.48 -33.17 -24.41
CA HIS A 187 1.43 -34.22 -24.02
C HIS A 187 2.50 -33.73 -23.05
N LEU A 188 2.49 -32.43 -22.69
CA LEU A 188 3.47 -31.85 -21.79
C LEU A 188 3.21 -32.23 -20.34
N SER A 189 4.29 -32.54 -19.61
CA SER A 189 4.25 -32.69 -18.17
C SER A 189 3.91 -31.35 -17.49
N PHE A 190 3.66 -31.38 -16.17
CA PHE A 190 3.43 -30.16 -15.41
C PHE A 190 4.66 -29.23 -15.45
N ASP A 191 5.85 -29.77 -15.27
CA ASP A 191 7.11 -29.00 -15.33
C ASP A 191 7.36 -28.42 -16.73
N ASP A 192 7.11 -29.19 -17.79
CA ASP A 192 7.25 -28.69 -19.17
C ASP A 192 6.30 -27.53 -19.48
N LYS A 193 5.09 -27.52 -18.87
CA LYS A 193 4.14 -26.41 -19.02
C LYS A 193 4.64 -25.14 -18.34
N ILE A 194 5.23 -25.25 -17.14
CA ILE A 194 5.85 -24.11 -16.45
C ILE A 194 7.00 -23.57 -17.30
N PHE A 195 7.89 -24.44 -17.77
CA PHE A 195 9.01 -24.07 -18.63
C PHE A 195 8.56 -23.40 -19.93
N THR A 196 7.52 -23.95 -20.58
CA THR A 196 6.96 -23.39 -21.82
C THR A 196 6.39 -21.98 -21.61
N LYS A 197 5.71 -21.76 -20.47
CA LYS A 197 5.20 -20.44 -20.11
C LYS A 197 6.34 -19.46 -19.88
N SER A 198 7.32 -19.83 -19.05
CA SER A 198 8.52 -19.03 -18.78
C SER A 198 9.24 -18.64 -20.07
N LYS A 199 9.47 -19.58 -20.99
CA LYS A 199 10.10 -19.30 -22.29
C LYS A 199 9.32 -18.28 -23.13
N PHE A 200 7.99 -18.33 -23.08
CA PHE A 200 7.15 -17.37 -23.80
C PHE A 200 7.26 -15.97 -23.19
N ASP A 201 7.16 -15.87 -21.86
CA ASP A 201 7.25 -14.60 -21.12
C ASP A 201 8.64 -13.96 -21.34
N LYS A 202 9.73 -14.74 -21.22
CA LYS A 202 11.10 -14.28 -21.49
C LYS A 202 11.30 -13.77 -22.92
N GLY A 203 10.63 -14.39 -23.90
CA GLY A 203 10.66 -13.93 -25.29
C GLY A 203 9.96 -12.57 -25.49
N GLN A 204 8.93 -12.28 -24.70
CA GLN A 204 8.27 -10.97 -24.72
C GLN A 204 9.17 -9.88 -24.12
N GLU A 205 9.87 -10.17 -23.03
CA GLU A 205 10.83 -9.25 -22.39
C GLU A 205 11.98 -8.86 -23.34
N LEU A 206 12.63 -9.85 -23.98
CA LEU A 206 13.72 -9.58 -24.93
C LEU A 206 13.24 -8.78 -26.15
N LYS A 207 12.00 -9.02 -26.60
CA LYS A 207 11.39 -8.24 -27.67
C LYS A 207 11.08 -6.80 -27.22
N ALA A 208 10.63 -6.62 -25.99
CA ALA A 208 10.41 -5.31 -25.39
C ALA A 208 11.71 -4.52 -25.26
N ASP A 209 12.80 -5.18 -24.84
CA ASP A 209 14.15 -4.59 -24.84
C ASP A 209 14.60 -4.17 -26.24
N GLU A 210 14.47 -5.06 -27.23
CA GLU A 210 14.93 -4.78 -28.58
C GLU A 210 14.16 -3.61 -29.21
N LEU A 211 12.84 -3.65 -29.18
CA LEU A 211 12.01 -2.62 -29.81
C LEU A 211 11.99 -1.34 -28.97
N GLY A 212 12.10 -1.45 -27.64
CA GLY A 212 12.19 -0.32 -26.73
C GLY A 212 13.49 0.45 -26.97
N MET A 213 14.60 -0.28 -27.14
CA MET A 213 15.88 0.31 -27.55
C MET A 213 15.76 1.02 -28.91
N LYS A 214 15.00 0.47 -29.88
CA LYS A 214 14.78 1.15 -31.17
C LYS A 214 13.97 2.45 -31.06
N ILE A 215 13.03 2.54 -30.12
CA ILE A 215 12.33 3.80 -29.82
C ILE A 215 13.31 4.77 -29.16
N PHE A 216 14.01 4.29 -28.13
CA PHE A 216 14.97 5.04 -27.33
C PHE A 216 16.09 5.67 -28.18
N LEU A 217 16.69 4.92 -29.10
CA LEU A 217 17.77 5.38 -29.98
C LEU A 217 17.36 6.43 -31.03
N LYS A 218 16.06 6.72 -31.19
CA LYS A 218 15.59 7.86 -32.01
C LYS A 218 15.62 9.19 -31.26
N SER A 219 15.71 9.13 -29.94
CA SER A 219 15.90 10.31 -29.09
C SER A 219 17.38 10.70 -29.02
N ARG A 220 17.70 11.78 -28.30
CA ARG A 220 19.09 12.19 -28.03
C ARG A 220 19.62 11.61 -26.72
N TYR A 221 18.92 10.65 -26.11
CA TYR A 221 19.34 10.10 -24.84
C TYR A 221 20.62 9.30 -24.99
N ASN A 222 21.45 9.30 -23.94
CA ASN A 222 22.63 8.47 -23.84
C ASN A 222 22.29 7.00 -24.13
N ARG A 223 22.83 6.46 -25.23
CA ARG A 223 22.50 5.11 -25.70
C ARG A 223 22.89 4.01 -24.72
N GLN A 224 23.91 4.28 -23.89
CA GLN A 224 24.40 3.33 -22.90
C GLN A 224 23.46 3.21 -21.70
N ALA A 225 22.57 4.19 -21.47
CA ALA A 225 21.68 4.20 -20.32
C ALA A 225 20.74 2.98 -20.29
N GLY A 226 20.25 2.52 -21.45
CA GLY A 226 19.43 1.32 -21.53
C GLY A 226 20.15 0.03 -21.14
N HIS A 227 21.47 -0.04 -21.32
CA HIS A 227 22.29 -1.14 -20.82
C HIS A 227 22.65 -0.98 -19.33
N GLN A 228 22.93 0.26 -18.91
CA GLN A 228 23.33 0.59 -17.53
C GLN A 228 22.19 0.51 -16.52
N VAL A 229 20.92 0.67 -16.94
CA VAL A 229 19.77 0.57 -16.04
C VAL A 229 19.76 -0.75 -15.27
N PHE A 230 20.21 -1.84 -15.91
CA PHE A 230 20.27 -3.15 -15.28
C PHE A 230 21.28 -3.22 -14.13
N ASP A 231 22.34 -2.41 -14.15
CA ASP A 231 23.29 -2.35 -13.03
C ASP A 231 22.67 -1.70 -11.79
N VAL A 232 21.66 -0.84 -11.97
CA VAL A 232 20.85 -0.30 -10.88
C VAL A 232 19.84 -1.33 -10.37
N LEU A 233 19.18 -2.05 -11.29
CA LEU A 233 18.14 -3.03 -10.94
C LEU A 233 18.69 -4.26 -10.20
N LYS A 234 19.96 -4.62 -10.37
CA LYS A 234 20.65 -5.69 -9.62
C LYS A 234 20.55 -5.54 -8.10
N TYR A 235 20.36 -4.32 -7.61
CA TYR A 235 20.33 -3.99 -6.18
C TYR A 235 18.94 -3.53 -5.72
N ALA A 236 17.89 -3.85 -6.48
CA ALA A 236 16.52 -3.43 -6.20
C ALA A 236 16.04 -3.83 -4.79
N ASP A 237 16.36 -5.05 -4.34
CA ASP A 237 15.86 -5.64 -3.11
C ASP A 237 16.59 -5.17 -1.83
N TYR A 238 17.73 -4.51 -2.00
CA TYR A 238 18.57 -4.03 -0.89
C TYR A 238 18.30 -2.55 -0.61
N PRO A 239 18.42 -2.07 0.65
CA PRO A 239 18.29 -0.65 0.93
C PRO A 239 19.20 0.18 0.03
N MET A 240 18.78 1.42 -0.24
CA MET A 240 19.63 2.34 -0.99
C MET A 240 20.98 2.48 -0.29
N LYS A 241 22.07 2.45 -1.06
CA LYS A 241 23.39 2.75 -0.51
C LYS A 241 23.34 4.15 0.11
N GLY A 242 23.68 4.25 1.38
CA GLY A 242 23.65 5.51 2.13
C GLY A 242 24.53 5.41 3.37
N ARG A 243 24.19 6.21 4.38
CA ARG A 243 24.88 6.27 5.66
C ARG A 243 25.06 4.90 6.29
N VAL A 244 26.29 4.60 6.72
CA VAL A 244 26.59 3.42 7.52
C VAL A 244 25.88 3.53 8.88
N PHE A 245 25.15 2.49 9.27
CA PHE A 245 24.49 2.46 10.57
C PHE A 245 25.53 2.49 11.70
N THR A 246 25.28 3.31 12.72
CA THR A 246 26.09 3.36 13.93
C THR A 246 25.23 3.48 15.18
N LYS A 247 25.63 2.75 16.24
CA LYS A 247 25.04 2.85 17.58
C LYS A 247 25.07 4.28 18.13
N ALA A 248 26.03 5.10 17.70
CA ALA A 248 26.17 6.52 18.09
C ALA A 248 24.93 7.36 17.80
N TYR A 249 24.05 6.92 16.88
CA TYR A 249 22.77 7.57 16.63
C TYR A 249 21.86 7.61 17.87
N PHE A 250 22.03 6.67 18.80
CA PHE A 250 21.24 6.55 20.03
C PHE A 250 22.01 6.93 21.31
N GLU A 251 23.29 7.30 21.17
CA GLU A 251 24.19 7.59 22.28
C GLU A 251 24.14 9.07 22.70
N SER A 252 24.53 9.35 23.94
CA SER A 252 24.82 10.69 24.45
C SER A 252 26.23 10.73 25.06
N GLU A 253 26.64 11.86 25.65
CA GLU A 253 27.95 11.94 26.31
C GLU A 253 28.07 10.93 27.46
N GLU A 254 26.98 10.74 28.21
CA GLU A 254 26.88 9.91 29.42
C GLU A 254 26.42 8.47 29.15
N PHE A 255 25.83 8.20 27.98
CA PHE A 255 25.31 6.89 27.59
C PHE A 255 25.90 6.42 26.27
N LYS A 256 26.73 5.38 26.33
CA LYS A 256 27.36 4.75 25.15
C LYS A 256 27.16 3.25 25.15
N PHE A 257 26.73 2.69 24.03
CA PHE A 257 26.55 1.25 23.91
C PHE A 257 27.91 0.53 23.96
N PRO A 258 27.99 -0.65 24.59
CA PRO A 258 29.16 -1.52 24.51
C PRO A 258 29.55 -1.88 23.06
N ASP A 259 30.81 -2.23 22.84
CA ASP A 259 31.32 -2.53 21.48
C ASP A 259 30.69 -3.77 20.84
N HIS A 260 30.23 -4.72 21.65
CA HIS A 260 29.57 -5.94 21.14
C HIS A 260 28.19 -5.70 20.50
N TYR A 261 27.60 -4.49 20.61
CA TYR A 261 26.38 -4.11 19.90
C TYR A 261 26.66 -3.65 18.46
N TYR A 262 27.92 -3.63 18.02
CA TYR A 262 28.30 -3.18 16.69
C TYR A 262 29.00 -4.27 15.90
N LEU A 263 28.55 -4.47 14.67
CA LEU A 263 29.17 -5.37 13.71
C LEU A 263 29.99 -4.57 12.70
N GLU A 264 31.31 -4.70 12.75
CA GLU A 264 32.22 -3.91 11.92
C GLU A 264 32.20 -4.32 10.44
N ASN A 265 32.18 -5.63 10.18
CA ASN A 265 32.17 -6.20 8.83
C ASN A 265 30.85 -6.90 8.56
N VAL A 266 30.24 -6.59 7.42
CA VAL A 266 28.97 -7.16 6.97
C VAL A 266 29.18 -8.03 5.74
N LYS A 267 28.30 -9.01 5.53
CA LYS A 267 28.22 -9.82 4.32
C LYS A 267 27.93 -8.92 3.13
N ASP A 268 28.71 -9.08 2.06
CA ASP A 268 28.52 -8.34 0.82
C ASP A 268 27.13 -8.59 0.23
N VAL A 269 26.58 -7.53 -0.35
CA VAL A 269 25.38 -7.59 -1.17
C VAL A 269 25.75 -8.24 -2.50
N LEU A 270 25.28 -9.47 -2.72
CA LEU A 270 25.54 -10.21 -3.93
C LEU A 270 24.44 -9.87 -4.96
N PRO A 271 24.79 -9.29 -6.12
CA PRO A 271 23.81 -9.07 -7.17
C PRO A 271 23.36 -10.41 -7.75
N ASP A 272 22.06 -10.55 -8.03
CA ASP A 272 21.54 -11.74 -8.70
C ASP A 272 21.80 -11.67 -10.21
N GLU A 273 23.01 -12.03 -10.65
CA GLU A 273 23.41 -11.92 -12.06
C GLU A 273 23.14 -13.20 -12.86
N GLU A 274 23.17 -14.37 -12.20
CA GLU A 274 23.19 -15.70 -12.83
C GLU A 274 22.26 -16.72 -12.15
N SER A 275 21.16 -16.29 -11.53
CA SER A 275 20.16 -17.24 -11.02
C SER A 275 19.60 -18.12 -12.15
N ASP A 276 19.27 -19.37 -11.80
CA ASP A 276 18.54 -20.28 -12.67
C ASP A 276 17.16 -19.69 -12.99
N ASP A 277 17.04 -19.11 -14.19
CA ASP A 277 15.83 -18.44 -14.67
C ASP A 277 14.89 -19.39 -15.42
N SER A 278 15.11 -20.71 -15.36
CA SER A 278 14.34 -21.71 -16.12
C SER A 278 12.85 -21.71 -15.81
N LYS A 279 12.47 -21.21 -14.63
CA LYS A 279 11.07 -21.04 -14.18
C LYS A 279 10.67 -19.58 -13.93
N SER A 280 11.51 -18.62 -14.31
CA SER A 280 11.25 -17.17 -14.16
C SER A 280 10.48 -16.60 -15.37
N SER A 281 9.66 -15.57 -15.16
CA SER A 281 9.03 -14.81 -16.25
C SER A 281 9.98 -13.81 -16.92
N HIS A 282 11.02 -13.36 -16.20
CA HIS A 282 12.02 -12.44 -16.72
C HIS A 282 13.33 -13.18 -16.99
N PRO A 283 14.00 -12.91 -18.13
CA PRO A 283 15.36 -13.41 -18.36
C PRO A 283 16.31 -12.85 -17.30
N ASN A 284 17.36 -13.60 -16.99
CA ASN A 284 18.41 -13.07 -16.12
C ASN A 284 19.02 -11.77 -16.69
N ILE A 285 19.56 -10.96 -15.80
CA ILE A 285 20.05 -9.62 -16.13
C ILE A 285 21.18 -9.70 -17.17
N ALA A 286 22.08 -10.67 -17.05
CA ALA A 286 23.18 -10.87 -18.00
C ALA A 286 22.67 -11.05 -19.45
N THR A 287 21.67 -11.91 -19.64
CA THR A 287 21.08 -12.19 -20.97
C THR A 287 20.47 -10.93 -21.60
N ARG A 288 19.78 -10.11 -20.81
CA ARG A 288 19.18 -8.86 -21.30
C ARG A 288 20.25 -7.84 -21.69
N LYS A 289 21.31 -7.72 -20.87
CA LYS A 289 22.45 -6.84 -21.16
C LYS A 289 23.16 -7.24 -22.45
N ASP A 290 23.45 -8.52 -22.66
CA ASP A 290 24.10 -9.02 -23.88
C ASP A 290 23.26 -8.76 -25.14
N ALA A 291 21.93 -8.92 -25.04
CA ALA A 291 21.02 -8.62 -26.13
C ALA A 291 21.05 -7.13 -26.51
N LEU A 292 21.07 -6.23 -25.53
CA LEU A 292 21.17 -4.79 -25.78
C LEU A 292 22.55 -4.37 -26.30
N ALA A 293 23.63 -4.95 -25.77
CA ALA A 293 24.99 -4.70 -26.26
C ALA A 293 25.10 -5.03 -27.76
N THR A 294 24.51 -6.16 -28.18
CA THR A 294 24.47 -6.56 -29.60
C THR A 294 23.73 -5.56 -30.49
N ILE A 295 22.71 -4.88 -29.96
CA ILE A 295 21.97 -3.83 -30.69
C ILE A 295 22.82 -2.57 -30.79
N LEU A 296 23.49 -2.20 -29.69
CA LEU A 296 24.38 -1.05 -29.64
C LEU A 296 25.56 -1.25 -30.59
N ASP A 297 26.18 -2.42 -30.68
CA ASP A 297 27.31 -2.65 -31.60
C ASP A 297 26.94 -2.52 -33.08
N LYS A 298 25.67 -2.76 -33.42
CA LYS A 298 25.16 -2.69 -34.81
C LYS A 298 24.74 -1.29 -35.24
N GLN A 299 24.64 -0.34 -34.31
CA GLN A 299 24.20 1.02 -34.58
C GLN A 299 25.41 1.93 -34.68
N GLU A 300 25.52 2.69 -35.78
CA GLU A 300 26.54 3.72 -35.93
C GLU A 300 26.48 4.73 -34.77
N THR A 301 27.60 5.41 -34.47
CA THR A 301 27.61 6.49 -33.47
C THR A 301 26.59 7.55 -33.84
N SER A 302 25.81 8.03 -32.86
CA SER A 302 24.76 9.02 -33.08
C SER A 302 25.32 10.25 -33.80
N SER A 303 24.54 10.81 -34.73
CA SER A 303 24.89 12.07 -35.42
C SER A 303 24.71 13.31 -34.53
N PHE A 304 24.19 13.12 -33.31
CA PHE A 304 23.91 14.17 -32.34
C PHE A 304 24.66 13.90 -31.03
N GLU A 305 24.94 14.96 -30.27
CA GLU A 305 25.49 14.86 -28.91
C GLU A 305 24.47 14.17 -27.99
N GLU A 306 24.89 13.06 -27.39
CA GLU A 306 24.08 12.25 -26.48
C GLU A 306 24.02 12.87 -25.09
N GLN A 307 22.85 12.84 -24.45
CA GLN A 307 22.60 13.51 -23.17
C GLN A 307 21.88 12.58 -22.19
N ASP A 308 22.25 12.64 -20.92
CA ASP A 308 21.54 11.91 -19.86
C ASP A 308 20.21 12.56 -19.47
N TYR A 309 20.02 13.84 -19.82
CA TYR A 309 18.85 14.66 -19.51
C TYR A 309 18.44 15.46 -20.76
N ILE A 310 17.20 15.26 -21.23
CA ILE A 310 16.63 16.02 -22.37
C ILE A 310 15.53 16.95 -21.88
N ILE A 311 14.68 16.47 -20.96
CA ILE A 311 13.57 17.23 -20.40
C ILE A 311 14.10 18.19 -19.33
N SER A 312 14.65 17.67 -18.22
CA SER A 312 15.25 18.51 -17.17
C SER A 312 15.94 17.67 -16.09
N GLU A 313 17.23 17.92 -15.88
CA GLU A 313 17.98 17.37 -14.73
C GLU A 313 17.35 17.78 -13.40
N GLN A 314 16.87 19.03 -13.30
CA GLN A 314 16.19 19.52 -12.09
C GLN A 314 14.91 18.73 -11.83
N LEU A 315 14.05 18.53 -12.83
CA LEU A 315 12.79 17.76 -12.64
C LEU A 315 13.08 16.30 -12.31
N PHE A 316 14.13 15.71 -12.89
CA PHE A 316 14.57 14.36 -12.53
C PHE A 316 14.95 14.27 -11.05
N GLU A 317 15.86 15.12 -10.58
CA GLU A 317 16.33 15.09 -9.19
C GLU A 317 15.23 15.49 -8.20
N GLU A 318 14.33 16.41 -8.55
CA GLU A 318 13.15 16.72 -7.76
C GLU A 318 12.21 15.51 -7.64
N SER A 319 11.94 14.83 -8.75
CA SER A 319 11.06 13.65 -8.77
C SER A 319 11.68 12.47 -8.01
N ARG A 320 13.01 12.32 -8.09
CA ARG A 320 13.79 11.34 -7.32
C ARG A 320 13.81 11.67 -5.84
N LYS A 321 13.92 12.94 -5.46
CA LYS A 321 13.78 13.39 -4.06
C LYS A 321 12.39 13.07 -3.53
N ILE A 322 11.33 13.41 -4.26
CA ILE A 322 9.94 13.06 -3.92
C ILE A 322 9.82 11.55 -3.68
N ALA A 323 10.32 10.74 -4.62
CA ALA A 323 10.29 9.29 -4.49
C ALA A 323 10.95 8.82 -3.19
N ARG A 324 12.16 9.30 -2.89
CA ARG A 324 12.89 8.90 -1.68
C ARG A 324 12.21 9.33 -0.38
N PHE A 325 11.57 10.50 -0.33
CA PHE A 325 10.77 10.89 0.84
C PHE A 325 9.54 9.98 1.00
N GLU A 326 8.81 9.69 -0.08
CA GLU A 326 7.66 8.78 -0.06
C GLU A 326 8.01 7.34 0.32
N LEU A 327 9.22 6.87 -0.02
CA LEU A 327 9.66 5.51 0.32
C LEU A 327 9.71 5.27 1.83
N SER A 328 10.20 6.22 2.63
CA SER A 328 10.26 6.09 4.09
C SER A 328 8.89 5.78 4.71
N ARG A 329 7.86 6.48 4.25
CA ARG A 329 6.45 6.24 4.63
C ARG A 329 5.89 4.95 4.03
N SER A 330 6.21 4.67 2.77
CA SER A 330 5.70 3.48 2.07
C SER A 330 6.16 2.18 2.74
N TYR A 331 7.40 2.12 3.22
CA TYR A 331 7.92 0.99 3.98
C TYR A 331 7.21 0.81 5.34
N LEU A 332 6.86 1.89 6.03
CA LEU A 332 6.06 1.81 7.26
C LEU A 332 4.69 1.19 6.98
N LEU A 333 3.98 1.71 5.97
CA LEU A 333 2.64 1.23 5.59
C LEU A 333 2.66 -0.19 4.99
N SER A 334 3.79 -0.63 4.41
CA SER A 334 3.97 -2.00 3.95
C SER A 334 4.39 -2.98 5.05
N SER A 335 4.65 -2.49 6.27
CA SER A 335 5.18 -3.23 7.42
C SER A 335 6.63 -3.73 7.22
N GLU A 336 7.38 -3.10 6.32
CA GLU A 336 8.81 -3.35 6.11
C GLU A 336 9.66 -2.47 7.05
N ILE A 337 9.54 -2.71 8.35
CA ILE A 337 9.95 -1.75 9.39
C ILE A 337 11.47 -1.48 9.40
N MET A 338 12.31 -2.50 9.13
CA MET A 338 13.77 -2.28 9.00
C MET A 338 14.14 -1.45 7.76
N ASN A 339 13.42 -1.62 6.65
CA ASN A 339 13.62 -0.78 5.47
C ASN A 339 13.19 0.66 5.74
N ALA A 340 12.06 0.85 6.45
CA ALA A 340 11.62 2.18 6.86
C ALA A 340 12.69 2.90 7.70
N PHE A 341 13.22 2.21 8.73
CA PHE A 341 14.27 2.75 9.59
C PHE A 341 15.52 3.10 8.79
N LEU A 342 16.12 2.12 8.10
CA LEU A 342 17.41 2.31 7.41
C LEU A 342 17.31 3.32 6.28
N HIS A 343 16.19 3.35 5.55
CA HIS A 343 15.99 4.32 4.47
C HIS A 343 15.84 5.74 5.00
N ALA A 344 15.03 5.96 6.05
CA ALA A 344 14.87 7.28 6.65
C ALA A 344 16.19 7.75 7.30
N TYR A 345 16.86 6.89 8.06
CA TYR A 345 18.18 7.15 8.66
C TYR A 345 19.25 7.51 7.61
N ALA A 346 19.29 6.79 6.49
CA ALA A 346 20.22 7.11 5.41
C ALA A 346 19.91 8.46 4.76
N MET A 347 18.63 8.82 4.63
CA MET A 347 18.21 10.09 4.05
C MET A 347 18.53 11.31 4.93
N GLU A 348 18.57 11.16 6.25
CA GLU A 348 18.98 12.22 7.18
C GLU A 348 20.42 12.70 6.93
N GLU A 349 21.30 11.90 6.32
CA GLU A 349 22.65 12.36 5.93
C GLU A 349 22.60 13.56 4.97
N HIS A 350 21.62 13.58 4.08
CA HIS A 350 21.42 14.65 3.11
C HIS A 350 20.39 15.69 3.56
N TYR A 351 19.51 15.33 4.50
CA TYR A 351 18.42 16.17 4.98
C TYR A 351 18.30 16.11 6.52
N PRO A 352 19.34 16.55 7.27
CA PRO A 352 19.39 16.36 8.72
C PRO A 352 18.33 17.16 9.49
N GLU A 353 17.86 18.28 8.93
CA GLU A 353 16.82 19.12 9.51
C GLU A 353 15.40 18.63 9.18
N SER A 354 15.26 17.46 8.54
CA SER A 354 13.97 16.94 8.10
C SER A 354 13.21 16.29 9.26
N GLY A 355 12.27 17.04 9.84
CA GLY A 355 11.34 16.51 10.84
C GLY A 355 10.52 15.33 10.32
N TYR A 356 10.18 15.32 9.03
CA TYR A 356 9.48 14.21 8.38
C TYR A 356 10.30 12.90 8.40
N LEU A 357 11.57 12.96 7.99
CA LEU A 357 12.43 11.77 7.96
C LEU A 357 12.71 11.26 9.37
N HIS A 358 13.01 12.17 10.30
CA HIS A 358 13.25 11.81 11.69
C HIS A 358 12.03 11.16 12.33
N LYS A 359 10.83 11.70 12.09
CA LYS A 359 9.58 11.06 12.55
C LYS A 359 9.37 9.68 11.95
N ASN A 360 9.77 9.43 10.70
CA ASN A 360 9.67 8.09 10.12
C ASN A 360 10.67 7.10 10.77
N VAL A 361 11.84 7.56 11.22
CA VAL A 361 12.74 6.76 12.09
C VAL A 361 12.04 6.43 13.41
N LEU A 362 11.45 7.42 14.08
CA LEU A 362 10.73 7.23 15.35
C LEU A 362 9.52 6.28 15.20
N LYS A 363 8.74 6.41 14.13
CA LYS A 363 7.61 5.53 13.80
C LYS A 363 8.06 4.09 13.54
N ALA A 364 9.23 3.89 12.94
CA ALA A 364 9.80 2.56 12.77
C ALA A 364 10.18 1.93 14.12
N LEU A 365 10.84 2.68 15.01
CA LEU A 365 11.17 2.22 16.37
C LEU A 365 9.92 1.94 17.20
N TYR A 366 8.91 2.80 17.11
CA TYR A 366 7.60 2.58 17.72
C TYR A 366 6.99 1.25 17.26
N ASN A 367 6.98 0.98 15.94
CA ASN A 367 6.47 -0.28 15.40
C ASN A 367 7.25 -1.50 15.91
N MET A 368 8.58 -1.44 15.93
CA MET A 368 9.42 -2.53 16.46
C MET A 368 9.08 -2.83 17.93
N ALA A 369 8.89 -1.78 18.75
CA ALA A 369 8.54 -1.94 20.17
C ALA A 369 7.11 -2.46 20.37
N ARG A 370 6.16 -1.95 19.59
CA ARG A 370 4.73 -2.25 19.73
C ARG A 370 4.39 -3.70 19.35
N PHE A 371 4.95 -4.17 18.25
CA PHE A 371 4.62 -5.46 17.65
C PHE A 371 5.68 -6.54 17.88
N GLY A 372 6.84 -6.16 18.44
CA GLY A 372 8.02 -6.98 18.45
C GLY A 372 8.74 -6.94 17.09
N TYR A 373 10.04 -7.17 17.13
CA TYR A 373 10.87 -7.27 15.94
C TYR A 373 11.89 -8.38 16.14
N GLU A 374 12.00 -9.26 15.15
CA GLU A 374 12.96 -10.35 15.13
C GLU A 374 13.55 -10.43 13.73
N SER A 375 14.87 -10.50 13.64
CA SER A 375 15.61 -10.64 12.39
C SER A 375 16.91 -11.34 12.73
N ASP A 376 17.20 -12.43 12.01
CA ASP A 376 18.46 -13.14 12.16
C ASP A 376 19.55 -12.39 11.36
N PRO A 377 20.58 -11.84 12.02
CA PRO A 377 21.68 -11.17 11.32
C PRO A 377 22.40 -12.08 10.32
N ASP A 378 22.30 -13.41 10.48
CA ASP A 378 22.92 -14.34 9.55
C ASP A 378 22.18 -14.49 8.22
N GLU A 379 20.87 -14.21 8.17
CA GLU A 379 20.07 -14.21 6.95
C GLU A 379 20.19 -12.89 6.17
N GLU A 380 20.67 -11.84 6.83
CA GLU A 380 20.78 -10.48 6.28
C GLU A 380 22.15 -10.18 5.64
N ARG A 381 22.22 -9.08 4.88
CA ARG A 381 23.44 -8.58 4.23
C ARG A 381 23.53 -7.06 4.31
N GLY A 382 24.73 -6.51 4.14
CA GLY A 382 24.96 -5.06 4.15
C GLY A 382 24.49 -4.40 5.45
N GLU A 383 23.89 -3.21 5.35
CA GLU A 383 23.43 -2.46 6.52
C GLU A 383 22.25 -3.10 7.26
N ARG A 384 21.42 -3.92 6.58
CA ARG A 384 20.39 -4.71 7.26
C ARG A 384 20.99 -5.66 8.28
N GLN A 385 22.09 -6.34 7.91
CA GLN A 385 22.78 -7.23 8.82
C GLN A 385 23.34 -6.48 10.03
N ARG A 386 23.96 -5.31 9.80
CA ARG A 386 24.53 -4.51 10.89
C ARG A 386 23.46 -4.08 11.90
N PHE A 387 22.32 -3.65 11.38
CA PHE A 387 21.20 -3.22 12.21
C PHE A 387 20.50 -4.39 12.91
N ALA A 388 20.29 -5.51 12.22
CA ALA A 388 19.80 -6.74 12.83
C ALA A 388 20.74 -7.21 13.95
N TYR A 389 22.06 -7.12 13.75
CA TYR A 389 23.05 -7.47 14.77
C TYR A 389 22.97 -6.55 16.00
N PHE A 390 22.72 -5.25 15.80
CA PHE A 390 22.51 -4.30 16.90
C PHE A 390 21.27 -4.69 17.75
N LEU A 391 20.22 -5.19 17.11
CA LEU A 391 18.97 -5.57 17.77
C LEU A 391 18.92 -7.02 18.27
N LYS A 392 19.88 -7.88 17.89
CA LYS A 392 19.78 -9.34 18.05
C LYS A 392 19.53 -9.83 19.49
N ASP A 393 20.06 -9.11 20.47
CA ASP A 393 20.00 -9.48 21.89
C ASP A 393 18.91 -8.70 22.65
N PHE A 394 18.18 -7.82 21.96
CA PHE A 394 17.16 -6.98 22.58
C PHE A 394 15.98 -7.83 23.04
N ASP A 395 15.64 -7.69 24.32
CA ASP A 395 14.34 -8.13 24.81
C ASP A 395 13.25 -7.06 24.61
N ARG A 396 12.02 -7.38 25.01
CA ARG A 396 10.87 -6.48 24.83
C ARG A 396 11.00 -5.19 25.66
N LEU A 397 11.62 -5.22 26.83
CA LEU A 397 11.87 -4.02 27.65
C LEU A 397 12.91 -3.11 26.99
N GLU A 398 13.91 -3.69 26.33
CA GLU A 398 14.93 -2.96 25.59
C GLU A 398 14.36 -2.27 24.35
N PHE A 399 13.47 -2.94 23.61
CA PHE A 399 12.74 -2.30 22.51
C PHE A 399 11.87 -1.13 23.00
N TYR A 400 11.08 -1.32 24.08
CA TYR A 400 10.31 -0.23 24.67
C TYR A 400 11.23 0.92 25.11
N THR A 401 12.35 0.60 25.76
CA THR A 401 13.30 1.59 26.25
C THR A 401 13.88 2.44 25.13
N LEU A 402 14.37 1.80 24.06
CA LEU A 402 14.97 2.51 22.93
C LEU A 402 13.95 3.43 22.24
N ALA A 403 12.74 2.92 22.01
CA ALA A 403 11.67 3.69 21.36
C ALA A 403 11.18 4.85 22.24
N ILE A 404 10.90 4.62 23.53
CA ILE A 404 10.48 5.66 24.50
C ILE A 404 11.56 6.72 24.64
N ARG A 405 12.84 6.33 24.74
CA ARG A 405 13.96 7.28 24.77
C ARG A 405 13.97 8.16 23.53
N SER A 406 13.90 7.55 22.36
CA SER A 406 13.98 8.27 21.09
C SER A 406 12.80 9.25 20.92
N LEU A 407 11.58 8.80 21.24
CA LEU A 407 10.38 9.63 21.22
C LEU A 407 10.44 10.78 22.22
N TYR A 408 10.90 10.52 23.45
CA TYR A 408 11.00 11.54 24.48
C TYR A 408 12.03 12.63 24.13
N LEU A 409 13.21 12.24 23.63
CA LEU A 409 14.22 13.21 23.18
C LEU A 409 13.70 14.09 22.04
N TYR A 410 12.88 13.52 21.14
CA TYR A 410 12.23 14.31 20.09
C TYR A 410 11.13 15.22 20.65
N HIS A 411 10.31 14.73 21.58
CA HIS A 411 9.29 15.53 22.28
C HIS A 411 9.91 16.77 22.93
N GLN A 412 11.09 16.65 23.56
CA GLN A 412 11.78 17.80 24.14
C GLN A 412 12.14 18.87 23.10
N GLN A 413 12.43 18.46 21.86
CA GLN A 413 12.73 19.37 20.76
C GLN A 413 11.46 19.91 20.10
N GLN A 414 10.38 19.12 20.06
CA GLN A 414 9.11 19.41 19.40
C GLN A 414 7.91 19.09 20.32
N PRO A 415 7.70 19.86 21.41
CA PRO A 415 6.71 19.54 22.44
C PRO A 415 5.25 19.72 22.00
N GLU A 416 5.01 20.28 20.82
CA GLU A 416 3.68 20.44 20.23
C GLU A 416 3.31 19.30 19.27
N ASP A 417 4.19 18.31 19.02
CA ASP A 417 3.91 17.19 18.11
C ASP A 417 3.05 16.13 18.81
N GLU A 418 1.72 16.29 18.70
CA GLU A 418 0.75 15.40 19.34
C GLU A 418 0.86 13.92 18.90
N GLU A 419 1.35 13.64 17.68
CA GLU A 419 1.50 12.26 17.20
C GLU A 419 2.63 11.55 17.95
N VAL A 420 3.72 12.25 18.22
CA VAL A 420 4.83 11.74 19.05
C VAL A 420 4.38 11.53 20.48
N ASP A 421 3.63 12.47 21.05
CA ASP A 421 3.08 12.35 22.41
C ASP A 421 2.16 11.15 22.53
N PHE A 422 1.33 10.91 21.51
CA PHE A 422 0.43 9.78 21.51
C PHE A 422 1.19 8.44 21.40
N MET A 423 2.20 8.34 20.54
CA MET A 423 3.07 7.16 20.45
C MET A 423 3.82 6.90 21.77
N LEU A 424 4.35 7.95 22.40
CA LEU A 424 5.05 7.88 23.67
C LEU A 424 4.13 7.34 24.77
N LEU A 425 2.91 7.89 24.88
CA LEU A 425 1.92 7.44 25.84
C LEU A 425 1.49 5.98 25.61
N ASP A 426 1.22 5.59 24.36
CA ASP A 426 0.85 4.21 23.99
C ASP A 426 1.94 3.22 24.39
N LEU A 427 3.20 3.49 24.07
CA LEU A 427 4.31 2.59 24.44
C LEU A 427 4.50 2.48 25.95
N MET A 428 4.33 3.57 26.71
CA MET A 428 4.43 3.52 28.17
C MET A 428 3.31 2.66 28.78
N TYR A 429 2.09 2.74 28.24
CA TYR A 429 0.99 1.88 28.66
C TYR A 429 1.26 0.42 28.33
N GLU A 430 1.75 0.12 27.12
CA GLU A 430 2.10 -1.23 26.70
C GLU A 430 3.29 -1.81 27.46
N ALA A 431 4.27 -0.98 27.83
CA ALA A 431 5.40 -1.38 28.66
C ALA A 431 4.92 -1.78 30.06
N VAL A 432 4.02 -1.00 30.68
CA VAL A 432 3.42 -1.33 31.99
C VAL A 432 2.51 -2.57 31.91
N ALA A 433 1.79 -2.75 30.80
CA ALA A 433 0.99 -3.95 30.58
C ALA A 433 1.85 -5.21 30.49
N TYR A 434 3.07 -5.08 29.97
CA TYR A 434 4.05 -6.15 29.87
C TYR A 434 4.78 -6.41 31.20
N ASP A 435 5.23 -5.34 31.88
CA ASP A 435 5.88 -5.39 33.19
C ASP A 435 5.34 -4.27 34.11
N GLU A 436 4.60 -4.63 35.16
CA GLU A 436 3.98 -3.67 36.09
C GLU A 436 5.02 -2.79 36.83
N ASP A 437 6.27 -3.25 36.91
CA ASP A 437 7.41 -2.57 37.54
C ASP A 437 8.31 -1.83 36.51
N PHE A 438 7.82 -1.55 35.29
CA PHE A 438 8.60 -0.90 34.21
C PHE A 438 9.29 0.41 34.64
N ASP A 439 8.66 1.25 35.46
CA ASP A 439 9.25 2.48 36.01
C ASP A 439 10.49 2.23 36.91
N LYS A 440 10.60 1.03 37.49
CA LYS A 440 11.72 0.60 38.33
C LYS A 440 12.83 -0.11 37.54
N TYR A 441 12.65 -0.31 36.24
CA TYR A 441 13.66 -0.90 35.36
C TYR A 441 14.89 0.01 35.21
N PHE A 442 14.71 1.32 35.26
CA PHE A 442 15.74 2.29 34.93
C PHE A 442 16.65 2.66 36.11
N SER A 443 17.93 2.87 35.79
CA SER A 443 18.89 3.52 36.67
C SER A 443 18.66 5.03 36.68
N ARG A 444 18.75 5.67 37.87
CA ARG A 444 18.62 7.12 38.05
C ARG A 444 19.92 7.72 38.58
N SER A 445 20.29 8.91 38.14
CA SER A 445 21.45 9.65 38.64
C SER A 445 21.35 9.88 40.15
N GLY A 446 22.40 9.52 40.90
CA GLY A 446 22.49 9.77 42.35
C GLY A 446 21.67 8.85 43.27
N ALA A 447 20.90 7.89 42.75
CA ALA A 447 20.12 6.95 43.55
C ALA A 447 20.90 5.65 43.88
N THR A 448 20.62 5.02 45.03
CA THR A 448 21.13 3.67 45.33
C THR A 448 20.38 2.65 44.47
N ALA A 449 21.11 1.70 43.88
CA ALA A 449 20.61 0.72 42.91
C ALA A 449 19.24 0.12 43.29
N GLN A 450 18.18 0.56 42.58
CA GLN A 450 16.93 -0.20 42.49
C GLN A 450 17.13 -1.38 41.55
N LYS A 451 16.32 -2.44 41.74
CA LYS A 451 16.34 -3.78 41.11
C LYS A 451 17.12 -3.85 39.79
N LEU A 452 18.44 -3.96 39.87
CA LEU A 452 19.29 -4.17 38.71
C LEU A 452 19.23 -5.64 38.34
N PHE A 453 19.09 -5.93 37.05
CA PHE A 453 19.18 -7.29 36.57
C PHE A 453 20.61 -7.81 36.77
N GLU A 454 20.75 -9.11 37.05
CA GLU A 454 22.05 -9.73 37.34
C GLU A 454 22.99 -9.65 36.13
N ASP A 455 22.45 -9.79 34.93
CA ASP A 455 23.17 -9.66 33.66
C ASP A 455 23.14 -8.20 33.17
N LYS A 456 24.04 -7.39 33.74
CA LYS A 456 24.17 -5.96 33.41
C LYS A 456 24.69 -5.69 32.01
N GLU A 457 25.31 -6.68 31.35
CA GLU A 457 25.74 -6.55 29.96
C GLU A 457 24.56 -6.74 29.02
N ARG A 458 23.68 -7.70 29.32
CA ARG A 458 22.47 -7.93 28.53
C ARG A 458 21.43 -6.82 28.64
N HIS A 459 21.18 -6.28 29.83
CA HIS A 459 20.18 -5.21 30.02
C HIS A 459 20.82 -3.83 30.14
N TYR A 460 21.73 -3.50 29.23
CA TYR A 460 22.49 -2.25 29.28
C TYR A 460 21.60 -1.00 29.19
N LEU A 461 20.48 -1.12 28.47
CA LEU A 461 19.48 -0.04 28.28
C LEU A 461 18.78 0.43 29.56
N GLN A 462 18.95 -0.24 30.70
CA GLN A 462 18.54 0.30 32.02
C GLN A 462 19.20 1.65 32.33
N LYS A 463 20.36 1.93 31.72
CA LYS A 463 21.10 3.19 31.86
C LYS A 463 20.73 4.23 30.81
N ALA A 464 19.78 3.92 29.92
CA ALA A 464 19.51 4.73 28.74
C ALA A 464 19.21 6.20 29.08
N PHE A 465 18.50 6.47 30.18
CA PHE A 465 18.07 7.83 30.56
C PHE A 465 19.04 8.57 31.50
N ILE A 466 20.20 8.00 31.84
CA ILE A 466 21.19 8.69 32.69
C ILE A 466 21.78 9.88 31.93
N GLY A 467 21.78 11.05 32.57
CA GLY A 467 22.48 12.23 32.06
C GLY A 467 21.79 12.94 30.90
N ILE A 468 20.55 12.56 30.57
CA ILE A 468 19.79 13.35 29.59
C ILE A 468 19.43 14.73 30.14
N GLU A 469 19.30 15.70 29.24
CA GLU A 469 18.70 16.98 29.58
C GLU A 469 17.28 16.76 30.11
N GLY A 470 16.96 17.35 31.27
CA GLY A 470 15.66 17.14 31.93
C GLY A 470 15.45 15.72 32.48
N GLU A 471 16.49 15.01 32.92
CA GLU A 471 16.38 13.66 33.51
C GLU A 471 15.31 13.57 34.62
N GLU A 472 15.27 14.54 35.55
CA GLU A 472 14.28 14.56 36.62
C GLU A 472 12.84 14.74 36.10
N ASP A 473 12.67 15.58 35.06
CA ASP A 473 11.38 15.80 34.41
C ASP A 473 10.89 14.54 33.71
N PHE A 474 11.80 13.83 33.02
CA PHE A 474 11.49 12.54 32.40
C PHE A 474 11.01 11.52 33.44
N PHE A 475 11.74 11.35 34.54
CA PHE A 475 11.37 10.36 35.55
C PHE A 475 10.08 10.72 36.28
N SER A 476 9.83 12.02 36.51
CA SER A 476 8.53 12.50 37.00
C SER A 476 7.39 12.14 36.04
N TYR A 477 7.59 12.38 34.73
CA TYR A 477 6.64 12.01 33.69
C TYR A 477 6.41 10.50 33.60
N LEU A 478 7.49 9.71 33.65
CA LEU A 478 7.46 8.25 33.66
C LEU A 478 6.65 7.72 34.84
N ASP A 479 6.98 8.15 36.06
CA ASP A 479 6.32 7.71 37.29
C ASP A 479 4.82 8.06 37.25
N ALA A 480 4.48 9.27 36.82
CA ALA A 480 3.09 9.71 36.69
C ALA A 480 2.30 8.86 35.68
N THR A 481 2.89 8.60 34.51
CA THR A 481 2.25 7.85 33.43
C THR A 481 2.10 6.37 33.79
N CYS A 482 3.12 5.74 34.36
CA CYS A 482 3.06 4.36 34.81
C CYS A 482 1.99 4.16 35.89
N ASN A 483 1.84 5.11 36.82
CA ASN A 483 0.76 5.08 37.81
C ASN A 483 -0.64 5.15 37.16
N LYS A 484 -0.82 6.00 36.14
CA LYS A 484 -2.08 6.09 35.38
C LYS A 484 -2.36 4.78 34.63
N ALA A 485 -1.36 4.20 33.99
CA ALA A 485 -1.47 2.94 33.25
C ALA A 485 -1.87 1.79 34.19
N ARG A 486 -1.21 1.62 35.34
CA ARG A 486 -1.58 0.60 36.33
C ARG A 486 -3.03 0.76 36.81
N LYS A 487 -3.45 1.99 37.09
CA LYS A 487 -4.85 2.27 37.47
C LYS A 487 -5.82 1.87 36.35
N TYR A 488 -5.51 2.23 35.10
CA TYR A 488 -6.32 1.86 33.94
C TYR A 488 -6.45 0.35 33.78
N TYR A 489 -5.36 -0.41 33.85
CA TYR A 489 -5.40 -1.88 33.72
C TYR A 489 -6.07 -2.56 34.92
N ALA A 490 -5.91 -2.03 36.14
CA ALA A 490 -6.65 -2.51 37.31
C ALA A 490 -8.16 -2.34 37.13
N GLU A 491 -8.62 -1.16 36.71
CA GLU A 491 -10.03 -0.89 36.41
C GLU A 491 -10.55 -1.79 35.27
N LYS A 492 -9.76 -1.97 34.20
CA LYS A 492 -10.09 -2.84 33.06
C LYS A 492 -10.29 -4.29 33.51
N LYS A 493 -9.48 -4.79 34.46
CA LYS A 493 -9.59 -6.14 35.03
C LYS A 493 -10.81 -6.31 35.93
N GLU A 494 -11.24 -5.24 36.60
CA GLU A 494 -12.41 -5.23 37.50
C GLU A 494 -13.75 -5.04 36.76
N ARG A 495 -13.75 -4.57 35.50
CA ARG A 495 -14.97 -4.39 34.69
C ARG A 495 -15.70 -5.72 34.48
N LYS A 496 -16.80 -5.92 35.23
CA LYS A 496 -17.78 -7.02 35.04
C LYS A 496 -18.91 -6.69 34.07
N LYS A 497 -19.10 -5.42 33.70
CA LYS A 497 -20.15 -4.99 32.76
C LYS A 497 -19.61 -4.97 31.32
N PRO A 498 -20.44 -5.32 30.31
CA PRO A 498 -20.10 -5.09 28.91
C PRO A 498 -19.75 -3.62 28.71
N TRP A 499 -18.73 -3.33 27.91
CA TRP A 499 -18.43 -1.96 27.50
C TRP A 499 -19.61 -1.44 26.65
N GLU A 500 -20.17 -0.30 27.04
CA GLU A 500 -21.23 0.39 26.28
C GLU A 500 -20.55 1.30 25.25
N ALA A 501 -20.81 1.05 23.97
CA ALA A 501 -20.30 1.88 22.89
C ALA A 501 -20.86 3.30 22.99
N PRO A 502 -20.09 4.34 22.66
CA PRO A 502 -20.60 5.71 22.62
C PRO A 502 -21.67 5.83 21.53
N SER A 503 -22.71 6.61 21.81
CA SER A 503 -23.70 6.99 20.79
C SER A 503 -23.05 7.88 19.72
N VAL A 504 -23.13 7.45 18.47
CA VAL A 504 -22.55 8.13 17.30
C VAL A 504 -23.65 8.83 16.52
N GLU A 505 -23.58 10.16 16.44
CA GLU A 505 -24.52 10.96 15.64
C GLU A 505 -24.02 11.24 14.22
N LYS A 506 -22.70 11.18 14.01
CA LYS A 506 -22.05 11.45 12.74
C LYS A 506 -20.86 10.52 12.51
N THR A 507 -20.78 9.89 11.34
CA THR A 507 -19.67 9.01 10.95
C THR A 507 -19.27 9.22 9.50
N LEU A 508 -17.98 9.18 9.18
CA LEU A 508 -17.50 9.18 7.79
C LEU A 508 -17.49 7.75 7.26
N VAL A 509 -18.29 7.45 6.24
CA VAL A 509 -18.29 6.12 5.62
C VAL A 509 -17.20 6.05 4.54
N ILE A 510 -16.24 5.15 4.72
CA ILE A 510 -15.09 5.00 3.84
C ILE A 510 -15.32 3.84 2.87
N ASN A 511 -15.30 4.15 1.58
CA ASN A 511 -15.25 3.23 0.44
C ASN A 511 -16.01 1.91 0.66
N PRO A 512 -17.35 1.96 0.84
CA PRO A 512 -18.13 0.78 1.16
C PRO A 512 -18.06 -0.22 0.01
N MET A 513 -17.93 -1.51 0.33
CA MET A 513 -17.64 -2.53 -0.68
C MET A 513 -18.65 -3.68 -0.75
N TYR A 514 -18.76 -4.28 -1.93
CA TYR A 514 -19.59 -5.46 -2.13
C TYR A 514 -18.85 -6.50 -2.98
N LEU A 515 -18.91 -7.77 -2.58
CA LEU A 515 -18.36 -8.89 -3.33
C LEU A 515 -19.44 -9.94 -3.60
N LYS A 516 -19.48 -10.47 -4.82
CA LYS A 516 -20.37 -11.58 -5.18
C LYS A 516 -19.55 -12.73 -5.73
N ILE A 517 -19.56 -13.86 -5.05
CA ILE A 517 -18.76 -15.03 -5.38
C ILE A 517 -19.70 -16.19 -5.71
N ASP A 518 -19.59 -16.75 -6.91
CA ASP A 518 -20.27 -17.98 -7.33
C ASP A 518 -19.23 -19.05 -7.68
N THR A 519 -18.93 -19.94 -6.73
CA THR A 519 -17.89 -20.95 -6.91
C THR A 519 -18.24 -22.02 -7.95
N ARG A 520 -19.48 -22.03 -8.44
CA ARG A 520 -19.98 -22.94 -9.48
C ARG A 520 -19.67 -22.43 -10.89
N LYS A 521 -19.35 -21.15 -11.04
CA LYS A 521 -19.01 -20.51 -12.32
C LYS A 521 -17.50 -20.56 -12.56
N LYS A 522 -17.10 -20.52 -13.85
CA LYS A 522 -15.68 -20.43 -14.25
C LYS A 522 -15.05 -19.14 -13.72
N GLU A 523 -15.75 -18.01 -13.92
CA GLU A 523 -15.44 -16.76 -13.25
C GLU A 523 -16.20 -16.73 -11.93
N LYS A 524 -15.47 -16.91 -10.83
CA LYS A 524 -16.06 -17.01 -9.49
C LYS A 524 -16.57 -15.66 -9.01
N LEU A 525 -15.77 -14.61 -9.14
CA LEU A 525 -16.18 -13.25 -8.77
C LEU A 525 -17.14 -12.69 -9.83
N GLN A 526 -18.33 -12.27 -9.41
CA GLN A 526 -19.36 -11.65 -10.24
C GLN A 526 -19.18 -10.13 -10.17
N TYR A 527 -18.16 -9.65 -10.87
CA TYR A 527 -17.71 -8.26 -10.85
C TYR A 527 -18.83 -7.25 -11.15
N GLU A 528 -19.57 -7.46 -12.23
CA GLU A 528 -20.64 -6.56 -12.67
C GLU A 528 -21.80 -6.51 -11.67
N ASP A 529 -22.24 -7.68 -11.18
CA ASP A 529 -23.30 -7.78 -10.18
C ASP A 529 -22.90 -7.09 -8.87
N ALA A 530 -21.60 -7.00 -8.56
CA ALA A 530 -21.07 -6.37 -7.36
C ALA A 530 -20.99 -4.84 -7.54
N GLU A 531 -20.44 -4.34 -8.65
CA GLU A 531 -20.37 -2.90 -8.96
C GLU A 531 -21.78 -2.28 -9.05
N ALA A 532 -22.77 -3.02 -9.58
CA ALA A 532 -24.16 -2.59 -9.60
C ALA A 532 -24.76 -2.40 -8.20
N VAL A 533 -24.33 -3.19 -7.20
CA VAL A 533 -24.77 -3.04 -5.81
C VAL A 533 -24.10 -1.83 -5.17
N VAL A 534 -22.78 -1.67 -5.35
CA VAL A 534 -22.04 -0.53 -4.79
C VAL A 534 -22.51 0.80 -5.38
N SER A 535 -22.86 0.84 -6.68
CA SER A 535 -23.40 2.04 -7.34
C SER A 535 -24.71 2.56 -6.72
N GLN A 536 -25.40 1.77 -5.90
CA GLN A 536 -26.63 2.17 -5.21
C GLN A 536 -26.45 2.30 -3.69
N ILE A 537 -25.24 2.09 -3.17
CA ILE A 537 -25.03 1.98 -1.72
C ILE A 537 -25.21 3.33 -1.03
N ASP A 538 -24.76 4.42 -1.66
CA ASP A 538 -24.85 5.77 -1.10
C ASP A 538 -26.30 6.18 -0.85
N TYR A 539 -27.18 5.92 -1.82
CA TYR A 539 -28.61 6.14 -1.67
C TYR A 539 -29.21 5.31 -0.53
N LYS A 540 -28.78 4.06 -0.37
CA LYS A 540 -29.28 3.17 0.69
C LYS A 540 -28.79 3.60 2.07
N ILE A 541 -27.54 4.07 2.19
CA ILE A 541 -26.98 4.61 3.42
C ILE A 541 -27.69 5.91 3.78
N GLY A 542 -27.80 6.87 2.86
CA GLY A 542 -28.49 8.15 3.11
C GLY A 542 -29.92 7.93 3.62
N ARG A 543 -30.67 7.03 3.00
CA ARG A 543 -32.03 6.68 3.48
C ARG A 543 -32.08 6.05 4.86
N ALA A 544 -31.05 5.31 5.26
CA ALA A 544 -30.97 4.71 6.58
C ALA A 544 -30.67 5.77 7.63
N THR A 545 -29.68 6.64 7.35
CA THR A 545 -29.25 7.69 8.27
C THR A 545 -30.28 8.80 8.43
N ASP A 546 -31.01 9.16 7.37
CA ASP A 546 -32.13 10.11 7.43
C ASP A 546 -33.22 9.63 8.41
N LYS A 547 -33.54 8.34 8.41
CA LYS A 547 -34.54 7.76 9.33
C LYS A 547 -34.08 7.76 10.78
N LEU A 548 -32.77 7.72 10.99
CA LEU A 548 -32.14 7.69 12.30
C LEU A 548 -31.74 9.09 12.78
N ASN A 549 -31.94 10.14 11.98
CA ASN A 549 -31.41 11.48 12.21
C ASN A 549 -29.89 11.43 12.49
N MET A 550 -29.14 10.81 11.59
CA MET A 550 -27.67 10.74 11.62
C MET A 550 -27.07 11.36 10.37
N GLU A 551 -25.83 11.84 10.48
CA GLU A 551 -25.03 12.29 9.33
C GLU A 551 -24.02 11.20 8.94
N ALA A 552 -23.99 10.81 7.66
CA ALA A 552 -22.99 9.89 7.11
C ALA A 552 -22.43 10.36 5.76
N PRO A 553 -21.54 11.37 5.74
CA PRO A 553 -20.78 11.68 4.53
C PRO A 553 -20.00 10.45 4.04
N MET A 554 -19.73 10.39 2.74
CA MET A 554 -19.14 9.21 2.09
C MET A 554 -17.95 9.59 1.21
N LEU A 555 -16.89 8.79 1.34
CA LEU A 555 -15.80 8.73 0.37
C LEU A 555 -15.98 7.46 -0.46
N ASN A 556 -16.76 7.55 -1.55
CA ASN A 556 -17.02 6.44 -2.46
C ASN A 556 -16.51 6.78 -3.86
N THR A 557 -15.53 6.01 -4.35
CA THR A 557 -14.87 6.29 -5.64
C THR A 557 -15.77 6.12 -6.85
N LEU A 558 -16.88 5.36 -6.73
CA LEU A 558 -17.87 5.22 -7.80
C LEU A 558 -18.80 6.43 -7.92
N SER A 559 -18.76 7.35 -6.95
CA SER A 559 -19.63 8.53 -6.89
C SER A 559 -18.90 9.86 -7.09
N PHE A 560 -17.58 9.84 -7.29
CA PHE A 560 -16.78 11.05 -7.46
C PHE A 560 -17.00 11.71 -8.82
N GLU A 561 -17.09 13.04 -8.81
CA GLU A 561 -17.10 13.87 -10.00
C GLU A 561 -15.68 14.29 -10.42
N THR A 562 -15.51 14.72 -11.67
CA THR A 562 -14.20 15.05 -12.26
C THR A 562 -13.45 16.18 -11.55
N ASN A 563 -14.15 17.06 -10.83
CA ASN A 563 -13.58 18.20 -10.10
C ASN A 563 -13.31 17.91 -8.61
N GLU A 564 -13.61 16.71 -8.11
CA GLU A 564 -13.54 16.37 -6.68
C GLU A 564 -12.19 15.78 -6.23
N VAL A 565 -11.08 16.33 -6.72
CA VAL A 565 -9.74 15.82 -6.42
C VAL A 565 -9.38 15.84 -4.93
N ALA A 566 -9.92 16.81 -4.17
CA ALA A 566 -9.75 16.85 -2.72
C ALA A 566 -10.35 15.61 -2.04
N LYS A 567 -11.58 15.21 -2.41
CA LYS A 567 -12.20 13.98 -1.91
C LYS A 567 -11.42 12.74 -2.33
N PHE A 568 -10.86 12.73 -3.54
CA PHE A 568 -10.00 11.63 -3.98
C PHE A 568 -8.74 11.51 -3.11
N ASN A 569 -8.06 12.62 -2.80
CA ASN A 569 -6.89 12.60 -1.94
C ASN A 569 -7.22 12.15 -0.50
N MET A 570 -8.37 12.57 0.05
CA MET A 570 -8.85 12.07 1.35
C MET A 570 -9.18 10.56 1.31
N HIS A 571 -9.81 10.10 0.23
CA HIS A 571 -10.03 8.68 -0.03
C HIS A 571 -8.70 7.92 -0.04
N SER A 572 -7.67 8.43 -0.70
CA SER A 572 -6.36 7.78 -0.73
C SER A 572 -5.76 7.60 0.66
N VAL A 573 -5.78 8.64 1.49
CA VAL A 573 -5.26 8.59 2.87
C VAL A 573 -6.08 7.63 3.74
N THR A 574 -7.42 7.73 3.71
CA THR A 574 -8.29 6.84 4.49
C THR A 574 -8.17 5.37 4.07
N GLN A 575 -7.93 5.11 2.79
CA GLN A 575 -7.75 3.76 2.26
C GLN A 575 -6.39 3.16 2.69
N GLU A 576 -5.32 3.95 2.71
CA GLU A 576 -4.02 3.54 3.23
C GLU A 576 -4.09 3.22 4.73
N TRP A 577 -4.73 4.09 5.51
CA TRP A 577 -4.93 3.89 6.95
C TRP A 577 -5.78 2.65 7.23
N LEU A 578 -6.91 2.48 6.52
CA LEU A 578 -7.76 1.32 6.70
C LEU A 578 -7.02 0.01 6.38
N VAL A 579 -6.18 -0.01 5.33
CA VAL A 579 -5.38 -1.18 4.99
C VAL A 579 -4.35 -1.48 6.07
N GLU A 580 -3.70 -0.46 6.65
CA GLU A 580 -2.81 -0.61 7.81
C GLU A 580 -3.56 -1.21 9.01
N LYS A 581 -4.72 -0.66 9.40
CA LYS A 581 -5.52 -1.17 10.52
C LYS A 581 -6.02 -2.60 10.36
N LEU A 582 -6.31 -3.00 9.12
CA LEU A 582 -6.79 -4.36 8.84
C LEU A 582 -5.66 -5.39 8.73
N ARG A 583 -4.39 -4.97 8.70
CA ARG A 583 -3.22 -5.89 8.64
C ARG A 583 -2.80 -6.40 10.02
N HIS A 584 -2.90 -5.57 11.05
CA HIS A 584 -2.44 -5.91 12.39
C HIS A 584 -3.54 -6.56 13.23
N ASP A 585 -3.20 -7.59 14.02
CA ASP A 585 -4.14 -8.26 14.92
C ASP A 585 -4.63 -7.33 16.06
N THR A 586 -3.87 -6.25 16.34
CA THR A 586 -4.21 -5.20 17.30
C THR A 586 -4.48 -3.88 16.57
N PRO A 587 -5.73 -3.54 16.26
CA PRO A 587 -6.06 -2.32 15.51
C PRO A 587 -5.84 -1.02 16.31
N THR A 588 -5.41 -1.11 17.57
CA THR A 588 -5.35 0.00 18.54
C THR A 588 -4.01 0.75 18.59
N SER A 589 -3.04 0.39 17.75
CA SER A 589 -1.75 1.11 17.68
C SER A 589 -1.90 2.46 16.99
N VAL A 590 -1.01 3.40 17.30
CA VAL A 590 -0.95 4.70 16.60
C VAL A 590 -0.55 4.45 15.14
N SER A 591 -1.32 4.99 14.19
CA SER A 591 -1.02 4.83 12.77
C SER A 591 0.23 5.65 12.40
N PRO A 592 1.08 5.18 11.46
CA PRO A 592 2.15 6.00 10.89
C PRO A 592 1.65 7.26 10.18
N ILE A 593 0.34 7.37 9.92
CA ILE A 593 -0.30 8.49 9.23
C ILE A 593 -1.43 9.10 10.09
N HIS A 594 -1.23 9.09 11.40
CA HIS A 594 -2.21 9.55 12.39
C HIS A 594 -2.63 11.00 12.14
N ASN A 595 -1.64 11.87 11.90
CA ASN A 595 -1.89 13.29 11.65
C ASN A 595 -2.75 13.53 10.39
N GLU A 596 -2.50 12.80 9.30
CA GLU A 596 -3.30 12.92 8.09
C GLU A 596 -4.75 12.46 8.30
N ILE A 597 -4.96 11.43 9.12
CA ILE A 597 -6.31 10.92 9.45
C ILE A 597 -7.04 11.85 10.41
N LYS A 598 -6.33 12.40 11.40
CA LYS A 598 -6.86 13.42 12.32
C LYS A 598 -7.36 14.63 11.54
N ALA A 599 -6.59 15.12 10.58
CA ALA A 599 -6.95 16.23 9.71
C ALA A 599 -8.25 15.96 8.92
N ILE A 600 -8.43 14.75 8.39
CA ILE A 600 -9.67 14.33 7.71
C ILE A 600 -10.84 14.30 8.70
N SER A 601 -10.61 13.82 9.93
CA SER A 601 -11.63 13.79 10.98
C SER A 601 -12.11 15.21 11.35
N GLU A 602 -11.19 16.17 11.40
CA GLU A 602 -11.48 17.59 11.62
C GLU A 602 -12.26 18.21 10.46
N GLU A 603 -11.86 17.94 9.21
CA GLU A 603 -12.54 18.44 8.01
C GLU A 603 -14.00 17.96 7.93
N TYR A 604 -14.27 16.69 8.26
CA TYR A 604 -15.63 16.15 8.29
C TYR A 604 -16.38 16.43 9.59
N GLY A 605 -15.71 16.95 10.62
CA GLY A 605 -16.30 17.19 11.94
C GLY A 605 -16.76 15.91 12.64
N THR A 606 -16.05 14.80 12.45
CA THR A 606 -16.31 13.55 13.17
C THR A 606 -15.02 12.75 13.37
N GLN A 607 -14.88 12.17 14.57
CA GLN A 607 -13.82 11.22 14.90
C GLN A 607 -14.17 9.77 14.55
N TYR A 608 -15.40 9.52 14.08
CA TYR A 608 -15.88 8.18 13.81
C TYR A 608 -15.85 7.86 12.33
N PHE A 609 -15.06 6.85 11.96
CA PHE A 609 -14.93 6.40 10.58
C PHE A 609 -15.52 4.98 10.46
N THR A 610 -16.47 4.78 9.55
CA THR A 610 -17.14 3.49 9.35
C THR A 610 -16.71 2.86 8.03
N TRP A 611 -16.15 1.66 8.10
CA TRP A 611 -15.96 0.79 6.95
C TRP A 611 -17.01 -0.32 6.96
N MET A 612 -17.73 -0.48 5.86
CA MET A 612 -18.83 -1.45 5.78
C MET A 612 -18.94 -2.09 4.40
N GLY A 613 -19.59 -3.26 4.37
CA GLY A 613 -19.78 -3.96 3.11
C GLY A 613 -20.55 -5.26 3.22
N GLY A 614 -20.58 -5.98 2.10
CA GLY A 614 -21.24 -7.27 2.00
C GLY A 614 -20.55 -8.25 1.07
N ILE A 615 -20.61 -9.53 1.42
CA ILE A 615 -20.10 -10.65 0.61
C ILE A 615 -21.23 -11.65 0.41
N SER A 616 -21.67 -11.85 -0.83
CA SER A 616 -22.61 -12.89 -1.20
C SER A 616 -21.85 -14.07 -1.80
N VAL A 617 -21.97 -15.25 -1.18
CA VAL A 617 -21.32 -16.49 -1.63
C VAL A 617 -22.38 -17.50 -2.02
N THR A 618 -22.33 -17.93 -3.28
CA THR A 618 -23.08 -19.06 -3.80
C THR A 618 -22.13 -20.21 -4.11
N GLN A 619 -22.39 -21.37 -3.53
CA GLN A 619 -21.55 -22.56 -3.72
C GLN A 619 -22.39 -23.81 -4.00
N SER A 620 -21.77 -24.79 -4.66
CA SER A 620 -22.37 -26.11 -4.80
C SER A 620 -22.63 -26.73 -3.43
N ASN A 621 -23.69 -27.52 -3.34
CA ASN A 621 -23.86 -28.37 -2.17
C ASN A 621 -22.96 -29.59 -2.35
N THR A 622 -22.04 -29.82 -1.41
CA THR A 622 -21.23 -31.05 -1.35
C THR A 622 -22.08 -32.13 -0.70
N LEU A 623 -22.39 -33.21 -1.42
CA LEU A 623 -23.07 -34.39 -0.90
C LEU A 623 -22.14 -35.09 0.10
N GLY A 624 -22.53 -35.15 1.37
CA GLY A 624 -21.83 -35.93 2.40
C GLY A 624 -22.23 -37.41 2.39
N LEU A 625 -21.52 -38.24 3.16
CA LEU A 625 -21.86 -39.67 3.36
C LEU A 625 -23.33 -39.85 3.81
N PHE A 626 -23.84 -38.98 4.68
CA PHE A 626 -25.26 -38.96 5.10
C PHE A 626 -26.24 -38.62 3.97
N ASP A 627 -25.84 -37.78 3.01
CA ASP A 627 -26.66 -37.48 1.83
C ASP A 627 -26.64 -38.67 0.84
N LEU A 628 -25.59 -39.50 0.83
CA LEU A 628 -25.58 -40.77 0.08
C LEU A 628 -26.52 -41.82 0.70
N TYR A 629 -26.62 -41.91 2.03
CA TYR A 629 -27.63 -42.75 2.71
C TYR A 629 -29.07 -42.28 2.42
N GLY A 630 -29.25 -40.97 2.23
CA GLY A 630 -30.50 -40.36 1.78
C GLY A 630 -30.93 -40.71 0.34
N LEU A 631 -30.14 -41.42 -0.46
CA LEU A 631 -30.58 -42.02 -1.73
C LEU A 631 -31.32 -43.34 -1.54
N VAL A 632 -31.11 -44.02 -0.41
CA VAL A 632 -31.72 -45.34 -0.11
C VAL A 632 -33.12 -45.17 0.51
N PHE A 633 -33.32 -44.13 1.32
CA PHE A 633 -34.60 -43.83 1.99
C PHE A 633 -35.79 -43.45 1.06
N PRO A 634 -35.59 -42.67 -0.01
CA PRO A 634 -36.64 -42.31 -0.97
C PRO A 634 -37.09 -43.47 -1.85
N ALA A 635 -36.29 -44.54 -1.94
CA ALA A 635 -36.72 -45.80 -2.55
C ALA A 635 -37.79 -46.53 -1.71
N ILE A 636 -37.96 -46.13 -0.44
CA ILE A 636 -38.95 -46.69 0.51
C ILE A 636 -40.12 -45.70 0.72
N TYR A 637 -39.90 -44.38 0.60
CA TYR A 637 -40.92 -43.30 0.72
C TYR A 637 -40.90 -42.36 -0.51
N LEU A 638 -41.38 -42.86 -1.65
CA LEU A 638 -41.43 -42.19 -2.97
C LEU A 638 -41.91 -40.71 -3.00
N PRO A 639 -42.92 -40.27 -2.22
CA PRO A 639 -43.37 -38.87 -2.26
C PRO A 639 -42.35 -37.85 -1.76
N SER A 640 -41.37 -38.28 -0.96
CA SER A 640 -40.35 -37.41 -0.37
C SER A 640 -39.10 -37.24 -1.25
N ALA A 641 -38.92 -38.11 -2.25
CA ALA A 641 -37.76 -38.13 -3.13
C ALA A 641 -37.54 -36.81 -3.90
N PRO A 642 -38.57 -36.16 -4.46
CA PRO A 642 -38.39 -34.88 -5.15
C PRO A 642 -37.95 -33.76 -4.20
N LEU A 643 -38.46 -33.71 -2.97
CA LEU A 643 -38.09 -32.72 -1.95
C LEU A 643 -36.67 -32.93 -1.45
N TRP A 644 -36.27 -34.19 -1.29
CA TRP A 644 -34.93 -34.57 -0.88
C TRP A 644 -33.90 -34.27 -1.98
N LEU A 645 -34.15 -34.68 -3.23
CA LEU A 645 -33.31 -34.33 -4.39
C LEU A 645 -33.20 -32.81 -4.55
N TYR A 646 -34.32 -32.09 -4.44
CA TYR A 646 -34.30 -30.64 -4.45
C TYR A 646 -33.39 -30.08 -3.35
N LYS A 647 -33.48 -30.57 -2.11
CA LYS A 647 -32.64 -30.12 -0.98
C LYS A 647 -31.16 -30.47 -1.17
N SER A 648 -30.85 -31.64 -1.71
CA SER A 648 -29.49 -32.15 -1.93
C SER A 648 -28.76 -31.41 -3.05
N PHE A 649 -29.47 -31.00 -4.11
CA PHE A 649 -28.88 -30.25 -5.23
C PHE A 649 -29.07 -28.72 -5.11
N LYS A 650 -29.82 -28.23 -4.12
CA LYS A 650 -29.99 -26.80 -3.88
C LYS A 650 -28.64 -26.16 -3.51
N PRO A 651 -28.18 -25.14 -4.26
CA PRO A 651 -26.95 -24.43 -3.92
C PRO A 651 -27.02 -23.80 -2.53
N LYS A 652 -25.92 -23.88 -1.78
CA LYS A 652 -25.78 -23.15 -0.52
C LYS A 652 -25.53 -21.69 -0.85
N LYS A 653 -26.36 -20.81 -0.27
CA LYS A 653 -26.24 -19.36 -0.43
C LYS A 653 -26.03 -18.76 0.95
N ASN A 654 -24.96 -18.00 1.10
CA ASN A 654 -24.66 -17.26 2.32
C ASN A 654 -24.38 -15.81 1.95
N SER A 655 -24.93 -14.88 2.71
CA SER A 655 -24.56 -13.48 2.68
C SER A 655 -23.89 -13.11 3.99
N PHE A 656 -22.80 -12.39 3.91
CA PHE A 656 -22.08 -11.82 5.03
C PHE A 656 -22.18 -10.32 4.92
N TYR A 657 -22.58 -9.64 5.98
CA TYR A 657 -22.56 -8.19 6.06
C TYR A 657 -21.64 -7.81 7.20
N PHE A 658 -20.77 -6.84 6.98
CA PHE A 658 -19.84 -6.40 7.99
C PHE A 658 -19.86 -4.88 8.12
N SER A 659 -19.56 -4.39 9.31
CA SER A 659 -19.36 -2.98 9.62
C SER A 659 -18.38 -2.85 10.77
N PHE A 660 -17.36 -2.03 10.58
CA PHE A 660 -16.38 -1.65 11.60
C PHE A 660 -16.40 -0.13 11.71
N THR A 661 -16.64 0.39 12.90
CA THR A 661 -16.52 1.81 13.19
C THR A 661 -15.35 2.04 14.12
N PHE A 662 -14.46 2.92 13.69
CA PHE A 662 -13.24 3.28 14.37
C PHE A 662 -13.40 4.67 15.00
N ASP A 663 -12.85 4.86 16.19
CA ASP A 663 -12.52 6.17 16.74
C ASP A 663 -11.09 6.49 16.33
N VAL A 664 -10.93 7.39 15.36
CA VAL A 664 -9.62 7.67 14.77
C VAL A 664 -8.73 8.55 15.64
N ARG A 665 -9.28 9.23 16.64
CA ARG A 665 -8.47 10.00 17.60
C ARG A 665 -7.75 9.08 18.58
N ASN A 666 -8.43 8.00 18.99
CA ASN A 666 -7.88 7.01 19.92
C ASN A 666 -7.38 5.74 19.19
N GLU A 667 -7.44 5.74 17.86
CA GLU A 667 -7.07 4.61 16.98
C GLU A 667 -7.76 3.29 17.33
N GLY A 668 -8.94 3.33 17.99
CA GLY A 668 -9.63 2.15 18.51
C GLY A 668 -10.86 1.76 17.69
N ILE A 669 -11.25 0.48 17.74
CA ILE A 669 -12.56 0.04 17.21
C ILE A 669 -13.62 0.25 18.28
N ILE A 670 -14.65 1.04 17.97
CA ILE A 670 -15.79 1.25 18.87
C ILE A 670 -16.96 0.32 18.57
N GLU A 671 -17.09 -0.19 17.35
CA GLU A 671 -18.14 -1.15 17.02
C GLU A 671 -17.68 -2.04 15.88
N GLY A 672 -17.86 -3.35 16.02
CA GLY A 672 -17.43 -4.34 15.04
C GLY A 672 -18.47 -5.44 14.91
N SER A 673 -19.08 -5.55 13.73
CA SER A 673 -20.19 -6.47 13.48
C SER A 673 -19.94 -7.26 12.21
N MET A 674 -20.10 -8.58 12.28
CA MET A 674 -20.11 -9.47 11.12
C MET A 674 -21.29 -10.43 11.20
N ARG A 675 -22.24 -10.27 10.27
CA ARG A 675 -23.51 -11.01 10.25
C ARG A 675 -23.53 -12.00 9.11
N ARG A 676 -23.60 -13.29 9.46
CA ARG A 676 -23.82 -14.35 8.48
C ARG A 676 -25.30 -14.68 8.36
N ILE A 677 -25.81 -14.63 7.14
CA ILE A 677 -27.20 -14.95 6.81
C ILE A 677 -27.23 -16.08 5.79
N LYS A 678 -27.90 -17.19 6.12
CA LYS A 678 -27.96 -18.41 5.28
C LYS A 678 -28.98 -18.30 4.14
N MET A 679 -28.91 -17.22 3.36
CA MET A 679 -29.72 -17.03 2.15
C MET A 679 -28.93 -16.29 1.07
N ARG A 680 -29.55 -16.12 -0.11
CA ARG A 680 -29.01 -15.24 -1.15
C ARG A 680 -29.11 -13.79 -0.66
N ASP A 681 -28.18 -12.96 -1.12
CA ASP A 681 -28.35 -11.53 -1.01
C ASP A 681 -29.65 -11.09 -1.69
N SER A 682 -30.27 -10.07 -1.10
CA SER A 682 -31.41 -9.38 -1.66
C SER A 682 -31.32 -7.91 -1.28
N GLU A 683 -32.04 -7.07 -2.01
CA GLU A 683 -32.05 -5.64 -1.76
C GLU A 683 -32.58 -5.32 -0.36
N SER A 684 -33.67 -5.97 0.05
CA SER A 684 -34.26 -5.81 1.38
C SER A 684 -33.30 -6.23 2.49
N LEU A 685 -32.53 -7.30 2.27
CA LEU A 685 -31.54 -7.78 3.24
C LEU A 685 -30.40 -6.77 3.39
N LEU A 686 -29.88 -6.24 2.28
CA LEU A 686 -28.85 -5.21 2.30
C LEU A 686 -29.36 -3.95 3.02
N GLN A 687 -30.54 -3.44 2.66
CA GLN A 687 -31.13 -2.26 3.30
C GLN A 687 -31.36 -2.46 4.80
N SER A 688 -31.84 -3.65 5.19
CA SER A 688 -32.05 -3.98 6.61
C SER A 688 -30.73 -4.02 7.38
N ASN A 689 -29.66 -4.56 6.80
CA ASN A 689 -28.35 -4.59 7.46
C ASN A 689 -27.73 -3.19 7.55
N ILE A 690 -27.81 -2.38 6.48
CA ILE A 690 -27.37 -0.98 6.52
C ILE A 690 -28.09 -0.22 7.63
N TYR A 691 -29.43 -0.28 7.67
CA TYR A 691 -30.21 0.37 8.73
C TYR A 691 -29.80 -0.11 10.12
N ASN A 692 -29.62 -1.42 10.29
CA ASN A 692 -29.23 -1.99 11.57
C ASN A 692 -27.83 -1.52 12.01
N THR A 693 -26.86 -1.45 11.10
CA THR A 693 -25.52 -0.92 11.41
C THR A 693 -25.60 0.48 11.99
N PHE A 694 -26.32 1.40 11.33
CA PHE A 694 -26.45 2.78 11.84
C PHE A 694 -27.32 2.85 13.10
N PHE A 695 -28.32 1.97 13.24
CA PHE A 695 -29.12 1.89 14.46
C PHE A 695 -28.27 1.53 15.68
N GLU A 696 -27.38 0.54 15.55
CA GLU A 696 -26.44 0.12 16.61
C GLU A 696 -25.37 1.16 16.92
N LEU A 697 -24.98 1.96 15.93
CA LEU A 697 -24.06 3.08 16.19
C LEU A 697 -24.74 4.22 16.96
N LYS A 698 -26.05 4.42 16.77
CA LYS A 698 -26.78 5.49 17.44
C LYS A 698 -27.25 5.14 18.85
N TYR A 699 -27.72 3.90 19.06
CA TYR A 699 -28.39 3.44 20.29
C TYR A 699 -27.71 2.21 20.86
#